data_AF-A0A943E0W5-F1
#
_entry.id   AF-A0A943E0W5-F1
#
_cell.length_a   1.000
_cell.length_b   1.000
_cell.length_c   1.000
_cell.angle_alpha   90.00
_cell.angle_beta   90.00
_cell.angle_gamma   90.00
#
_symmetry.space_group_name_H-M   'P 1'
#
loop_
_entity.id
_entity.type
_entity.pdbx_description
1 polymer ?
#
loop_
_entity_poly.entity_id
_entity_poly.type
_entity_poly.pdbx_seq_one_letter_code
_entity_poly.pdbx_strand_id
1 'polypeptide(L)'
;MSVGRMTLVSVGAGSPADSPRLRAAADSAASDVALLYSDYLDAEGNRVRLIDRAEGALRDDFDFGPLIAADSSLLREFPERPSRVDIYRLVLAASRKGRIVHIAEPLYNLEAAGCGREGQFDYVDPRNRSVQIELEKAVTEHLDEVGALVDTSALDPVDLNEGDFGVEASVVIPVRNRHKTVGDAIRSALSQKTGFQFNVIVVDNYSTDGTTELIESIAAADSRVVHIVPAEKGHGIGGCWNIAVDSRLCGRFAVQLDSDDLYSSPDTLQRIVDTFRATGAAMVIGSYTLTDFDLNTIPPGLIDHSEWTDGNGPNNALRINGLGAPRAFFTPVIRRFGFPDVSYGEDYAAALAISGRHRIARIFDSLYLCRRWSGNSDASPTPDIVNLNNAYKDSVRTEALLSRLKLSPERLTRFFDSQISVWPVAAARYEALAAVETKTLDVGGQVFTIYHNRSRAGSTCASMTAAAIAARPCFLCDKNRPGEQTALLWEDLKLLVNPFPIHHQHFTVVAKRHQPQRLRGRERQMARLAAQLPGYTVFFNGARCGASAPDHFHFQIVKNAVINWGYQPRALRLTTPEGVAAIGNDEMLNVMARSVDGNVEFLVFRRTAHRPKCYPEMRVSPASLDLAGSVITPVKADFERIDSATLAGILQETCPVVETPTLRVGIVTASRLDIDFITPFRDLSGRLYRGPHTFEAAEIAEPLVLTPLIGFPSRFAIARVPIGIDFHWHRIERQIFTGSLTIAGDGNGGITAINVVSVEDYLKSVVSSEMSADAHPQLLRAHAVISRSWVLAQLESGRAPALPDDRRDDDGEIVRWYDRSQHTRFDVCADDHCQRYQGLSRIGNAAAVEAVEATRGMVLTSGGKLCDARFSKCCGGVFERFSNCWNPVDYDYLRPLRDSADETDVPDLTREEEARRWILGSPDAYCNTADIPALDAALNAYDRETPDFFRWTVSYEADGLSELVRRRSGIDFGTITAIEPLQRGESGRIVRLRVTGTRRSLVVGKELEIRRWLSESHLKSSAFIVDRDADGRFIFHGAGWGHGVGLCQIGAAMMANEGIPFRRILSHYYPGSEIERRY
;
A
#
# COMPACT_ATOMS: atom_id res chain seq x y z
N MET A 1 -42.05 24.41 17.52
CA MET A 1 -41.51 25.75 17.18
C MET A 1 -40.00 25.65 17.24
N SER A 2 -39.35 25.22 16.15
CA SER A 2 -37.89 25.29 16.04
C SER A 2 -37.54 26.72 15.66
N VAL A 3 -37.04 27.48 16.63
CA VAL A 3 -36.39 28.77 16.37
C VAL A 3 -35.27 28.50 15.36
N GLY A 4 -35.24 29.25 14.25
CA GLY A 4 -34.36 29.03 13.10
C GLY A 4 -32.91 28.80 13.52
N ARG A 5 -32.33 27.70 13.03
CA ARG A 5 -30.95 27.31 13.34
C ARG A 5 -29.93 28.30 12.79
N MET A 6 -30.30 29.01 11.72
CA MET A 6 -29.50 30.03 11.07
C MET A 6 -30.16 31.41 11.21
N THR A 7 -29.36 32.45 11.32
CA THR A 7 -29.79 33.85 11.41
C THR A 7 -29.26 34.63 10.21
N LEU A 8 -30.08 35.52 9.65
CA LEU A 8 -29.68 36.40 8.55
C LEU A 8 -28.79 37.54 9.09
N VAL A 9 -27.72 37.83 8.36
CA VAL A 9 -26.72 38.84 8.69
C VAL A 9 -26.54 39.76 7.49
N SER A 10 -26.74 41.06 7.73
CA SER A 10 -26.58 42.12 6.74
C SER A 10 -25.10 42.47 6.57
N VAL A 11 -24.61 42.41 5.33
CA VAL A 11 -23.21 42.65 4.96
C VAL A 11 -23.13 44.05 4.33
N GLY A 12 -22.87 45.08 5.14
CA GLY A 12 -22.67 46.46 4.69
C GLY A 12 -23.88 47.41 4.78
N ALA A 13 -23.67 48.67 4.40
CA ALA A 13 -24.70 49.71 4.45
C ALA A 13 -25.61 49.64 3.20
N GLY A 14 -26.93 49.77 3.39
CA GLY A 14 -27.92 49.67 2.31
C GLY A 14 -28.41 48.25 2.02
N SER A 15 -27.90 47.25 2.73
CA SER A 15 -28.27 45.85 2.59
C SER A 15 -29.64 45.55 3.24
N PRO A 16 -30.50 44.70 2.63
CA PRO A 16 -31.79 44.36 3.21
C PRO A 16 -31.63 43.68 4.58
N ALA A 17 -32.50 44.00 5.53
CA ALA A 17 -32.48 43.41 6.86
C ALA A 17 -33.06 41.99 6.91
N ASP A 18 -33.85 41.61 5.91
CA ASP A 18 -34.52 40.30 5.83
C ASP A 18 -34.81 39.90 4.38
N SER A 19 -34.91 38.60 4.13
CA SER A 19 -35.44 38.03 2.88
C SER A 19 -36.24 36.76 3.20
N PRO A 20 -37.56 36.73 2.91
CA PRO A 20 -38.38 35.54 3.14
C PRO A 20 -37.88 34.31 2.38
N ARG A 21 -37.36 34.49 1.16
CA ARG A 21 -36.88 33.37 0.32
C ARG A 21 -35.56 32.83 0.82
N LEU A 22 -34.62 33.70 1.20
CA LEU A 22 -33.33 33.27 1.77
C LEU A 22 -33.54 32.64 3.16
N ARG A 23 -34.46 33.18 3.96
CA ARG A 23 -34.85 32.60 5.25
C ARG A 23 -35.43 31.20 5.11
N ALA A 24 -36.34 30.99 4.15
CA ALA A 24 -36.88 29.65 3.87
C ALA A 24 -35.79 28.65 3.42
N ALA A 25 -34.80 29.10 2.64
CA ALA A 25 -33.65 28.27 2.28
C ALA A 25 -32.77 27.94 3.50
N ALA A 26 -32.55 28.92 4.40
CA ALA A 26 -31.77 28.73 5.62
C ALA A 26 -32.48 27.80 6.63
N ASP A 27 -33.80 27.89 6.76
CA ASP A 27 -34.60 27.03 7.65
C ASP A 27 -34.69 25.58 7.15
N SER A 28 -34.50 25.35 5.84
CA SER A 28 -34.46 24.02 5.23
C SER A 28 -33.05 23.45 5.03
N ALA A 29 -32.01 24.19 5.43
CA ALA A 29 -30.63 23.77 5.27
C ALA A 29 -30.30 22.54 6.13
N ALA A 30 -29.47 21.64 5.59
CA ALA A 30 -29.01 20.46 6.28
C ALA A 30 -28.15 20.80 7.52
N SER A 31 -28.05 19.87 8.46
CA SER A 31 -27.39 20.12 9.75
C SER A 31 -25.89 20.38 9.68
N ASP A 32 -25.26 20.09 8.56
CA ASP A 32 -23.84 20.32 8.27
C ASP A 32 -23.57 21.68 7.61
N VAL A 33 -24.60 22.47 7.27
CA VAL A 33 -24.44 23.81 6.69
C VAL A 33 -24.21 24.84 7.79
N ALA A 34 -23.08 25.55 7.71
CA ALA A 34 -22.67 26.57 8.69
C ALA A 34 -22.93 28.01 8.19
N LEU A 35 -22.86 28.23 6.87
CA LEU A 35 -23.11 29.53 6.23
C LEU A 35 -23.76 29.31 4.86
N LEU A 36 -24.70 30.17 4.49
CA LEU A 36 -25.44 30.11 3.23
C LEU A 36 -25.59 31.52 2.64
N TYR A 37 -25.41 31.65 1.33
CA TYR A 37 -25.58 32.90 0.57
C TYR A 37 -26.15 32.61 -0.81
N SER A 38 -26.63 33.63 -1.52
CA SER A 38 -27.24 33.47 -2.83
C SER A 38 -26.92 34.62 -3.78
N ASP A 39 -27.06 34.36 -5.07
CA ASP A 39 -27.26 35.41 -6.08
C ASP A 39 -28.36 36.38 -5.64
N TYR A 40 -28.37 37.58 -6.24
CA TYR A 40 -29.38 38.61 -5.98
C TYR A 40 -29.63 39.49 -7.21
N LEU A 41 -30.73 40.24 -7.20
CA LEU A 41 -30.99 41.27 -8.20
C LEU A 41 -30.51 42.63 -7.67
N ASP A 42 -29.73 43.35 -8.48
CA ASP A 42 -29.35 44.73 -8.18
C ASP A 42 -30.55 45.69 -8.26
N ALA A 43 -30.33 46.97 -7.95
CA ALA A 43 -31.38 47.99 -7.92
C ALA A 43 -32.00 48.23 -9.31
N GLU A 44 -31.27 47.91 -10.38
CA GLU A 44 -31.68 47.98 -11.77
C GLU A 44 -32.39 46.70 -12.25
N GLY A 45 -32.51 45.69 -11.38
CA GLY A 45 -33.15 44.40 -11.68
C GLY A 45 -32.25 43.43 -12.44
N ASN A 46 -30.97 43.73 -12.63
CA ASN A 46 -30.02 42.81 -13.23
C ASN A 46 -29.57 41.77 -12.20
N ARG A 47 -29.38 40.53 -12.65
CA ARG A 47 -28.85 39.46 -11.80
C ARG A 47 -27.37 39.66 -11.57
N VAL A 48 -26.98 39.81 -10.29
CA VAL A 48 -25.59 39.73 -9.85
C VAL A 48 -25.29 38.27 -9.51
N ARG A 49 -24.35 37.68 -10.28
CA ARG A 49 -23.89 36.30 -10.07
C ARG A 49 -22.70 36.28 -9.12
N LEU A 50 -22.85 35.58 -8.01
CA LEU A 50 -21.78 35.28 -7.07
C LEU A 50 -21.11 33.96 -7.47
N ILE A 51 -19.94 33.69 -6.90
CA ILE A 51 -19.21 32.44 -7.15
C ILE A 51 -19.28 31.50 -5.96
N ASP A 52 -19.17 30.21 -6.25
CA ASP A 52 -19.02 29.19 -5.22
C ASP A 52 -17.69 29.37 -4.48
N ARG A 53 -17.73 29.27 -3.15
CA ARG A 53 -16.52 29.27 -2.34
C ARG A 53 -15.91 27.87 -2.32
N ALA A 54 -14.77 27.70 -2.97
CA ALA A 54 -14.00 26.47 -2.88
C ALA A 54 -13.67 26.14 -1.41
N GLU A 55 -13.74 24.86 -1.04
CA GLU A 55 -13.31 24.40 0.28
C GLU A 55 -11.84 24.77 0.49
N GLY A 56 -11.48 25.36 1.63
CA GLY A 56 -10.12 25.84 1.87
C GLY A 56 -9.75 27.20 1.24
N ALA A 57 -10.66 27.88 0.53
CA ALA A 57 -10.39 29.23 0.02
C ALA A 57 -10.27 30.25 1.17
N LEU A 58 -9.15 30.96 1.26
CA LEU A 58 -8.85 31.88 2.38
C LEU A 58 -8.80 33.36 2.00
N ARG A 59 -9.14 33.74 0.76
CA ARG A 59 -9.10 35.15 0.37
C ARG A 59 -10.10 36.00 1.15
N ASP A 60 -9.76 37.26 1.39
CA ASP A 60 -10.50 38.20 2.24
C ASP A 60 -11.39 39.20 1.47
N ASP A 61 -11.37 39.13 0.14
CA ASP A 61 -12.17 39.93 -0.78
C ASP A 61 -13.27 39.09 -1.46
N PHE A 62 -13.62 37.94 -0.87
CA PHE A 62 -14.71 37.10 -1.38
C PHE A 62 -16.06 37.81 -1.23
N ASP A 63 -16.80 37.96 -2.32
CA ASP A 63 -18.13 38.56 -2.33
C ASP A 63 -19.21 37.51 -2.00
N PHE A 64 -19.81 37.63 -0.81
CA PHE A 64 -20.93 36.79 -0.37
C PHE A 64 -22.30 37.46 -0.60
N GLY A 65 -22.29 38.63 -1.25
CA GLY A 65 -23.46 39.47 -1.43
C GLY A 65 -23.86 40.24 -0.17
N PRO A 66 -24.84 41.15 -0.31
CA PRO A 66 -25.36 42.02 0.75
C PRO A 66 -25.99 41.29 1.96
N LEU A 67 -26.38 40.02 1.81
CA LEU A 67 -27.12 39.28 2.83
C LEU A 67 -26.68 37.81 2.87
N ILE A 68 -26.27 37.34 4.06
CA ILE A 68 -25.88 35.94 4.31
C ILE A 68 -26.75 35.33 5.42
N ALA A 69 -26.86 34.00 5.46
CA ALA A 69 -27.43 33.25 6.58
C ALA A 69 -26.32 32.45 7.27
N ALA A 70 -26.14 32.60 8.58
CA ALA A 70 -25.10 31.90 9.34
C ALA A 70 -25.70 31.14 10.53
N ASP A 71 -25.10 30.00 10.90
CA ASP A 71 -25.53 29.23 12.08
C ASP A 71 -25.44 30.11 13.34
N SER A 72 -26.56 30.21 14.06
CA SER A 72 -26.73 31.14 15.17
C SER A 72 -25.73 30.93 16.31
N SER A 73 -25.15 29.74 16.44
CA SER A 73 -24.12 29.49 17.47
C SER A 73 -22.80 30.20 17.18
N LEU A 74 -22.52 30.55 15.91
CA LEU A 74 -21.31 31.28 15.50
C LEU A 74 -21.45 32.77 15.79
N LEU A 75 -22.68 33.31 15.74
CA LEU A 75 -22.95 34.75 15.87
C LEU A 75 -22.83 35.30 17.28
N ARG A 76 -22.72 34.45 18.31
CA ARG A 76 -22.62 34.88 19.71
C ARG A 76 -21.43 35.79 20.00
N GLU A 77 -20.40 35.71 19.16
CA GLU A 77 -19.14 36.45 19.29
C GLU A 77 -19.05 37.65 18.33
N PHE A 78 -20.09 37.91 17.53
CA PHE A 78 -20.09 38.97 16.51
C PHE A 78 -21.15 40.05 16.80
N PRO A 79 -20.86 41.33 16.47
CA PRO A 79 -21.82 42.41 16.64
C PRO A 79 -23.00 42.29 15.66
N GLU A 80 -24.14 42.92 15.99
CA GLU A 80 -25.33 42.94 15.12
C GLU A 80 -25.06 43.53 13.73
N ARG A 81 -24.07 44.43 13.62
CA ARG A 81 -23.58 44.99 12.36
C ARG A 81 -22.09 44.67 12.22
N PRO A 82 -21.73 43.55 11.57
CA PRO A 82 -20.35 43.13 11.43
C PRO A 82 -19.57 44.04 10.47
N SER A 83 -18.34 44.37 10.85
CA SER A 83 -17.36 44.98 9.94
C SER A 83 -16.86 43.97 8.90
N ARG A 84 -16.08 44.42 7.92
CA ARG A 84 -15.41 43.53 6.95
C ARG A 84 -14.54 42.46 7.64
N VAL A 85 -13.84 42.84 8.71
CA VAL A 85 -13.01 41.90 9.49
C VAL A 85 -13.88 40.87 10.22
N ASP A 86 -15.01 41.30 10.77
CA ASP A 86 -15.95 40.42 11.47
C ASP A 86 -16.55 39.38 10.52
N ILE A 87 -16.96 39.81 9.32
CA ILE A 87 -17.44 38.89 8.27
C ILE A 87 -16.36 37.88 7.90
N TYR A 88 -15.11 38.32 7.71
CA TYR A 88 -14.03 37.42 7.37
C TYR A 88 -13.76 36.39 8.49
N ARG A 89 -13.71 36.82 9.76
CA ARG A 89 -13.60 35.91 10.91
C ARG A 89 -14.77 34.94 11.02
N LEU A 90 -16.00 35.41 10.75
CA LEU A 90 -17.20 34.56 10.74
C LEU A 90 -17.10 33.48 9.66
N VAL A 91 -16.63 33.82 8.46
CA VAL A 91 -16.44 32.86 7.35
C VAL A 91 -15.37 31.82 7.70
N LEU A 92 -14.24 32.25 8.28
CA LEU A 92 -13.19 31.33 8.75
C LEU A 92 -13.68 30.42 9.90
N ALA A 93 -14.55 30.93 10.77
CA ALA A 93 -15.18 30.12 11.82
C ALA A 93 -16.22 29.13 11.26
N ALA A 94 -17.02 29.58 10.28
CA ALA A 94 -17.99 28.75 9.60
C ALA A 94 -17.31 27.58 8.85
N SER A 95 -16.19 27.85 8.17
CA SER A 95 -15.43 26.83 7.44
C SER A 95 -14.86 25.71 8.32
N ARG A 96 -14.56 26.01 9.60
CA ARG A 96 -14.17 25.00 10.60
C ARG A 96 -15.34 24.19 11.16
N LYS A 97 -16.56 24.75 11.11
CA LYS A 97 -17.76 24.17 11.71
C LYS A 97 -18.53 23.28 10.74
N GLY A 98 -18.60 23.66 9.46
CA GLY A 98 -19.40 22.96 8.46
C GLY A 98 -19.27 23.57 7.07
N ARG A 99 -20.17 23.16 6.19
CA ARG A 99 -20.16 23.59 4.78
C ARG A 99 -20.66 25.02 4.63
N ILE A 100 -20.06 25.72 3.68
CA ILE A 100 -20.53 27.01 3.20
C ILE A 100 -21.21 26.76 1.85
N VAL A 101 -22.46 27.20 1.70
CA VAL A 101 -23.30 26.86 0.55
C VAL A 101 -23.71 28.13 -0.20
N HIS A 102 -23.51 28.11 -1.51
CA HIS A 102 -24.01 29.11 -2.43
C HIS A 102 -25.29 28.59 -3.13
N ILE A 103 -26.30 29.45 -3.25
CA ILE A 103 -27.49 29.20 -4.07
C ILE A 103 -27.44 30.11 -5.30
N ALA A 104 -27.20 29.52 -6.47
CA ALA A 104 -27.15 30.21 -7.76
C ALA A 104 -28.53 30.65 -8.28
N GLU A 105 -29.45 31.04 -7.41
CA GLU A 105 -30.76 31.61 -7.75
C GLU A 105 -30.95 32.91 -6.98
N PRO A 106 -31.43 34.00 -7.60
CA PRO A 106 -31.64 35.26 -6.91
C PRO A 106 -32.76 35.13 -5.86
N LEU A 107 -32.40 35.18 -4.58
CA LEU A 107 -33.35 35.05 -3.46
C LEU A 107 -33.77 36.39 -2.85
N TYR A 108 -33.17 37.51 -3.26
CA TYR A 108 -33.55 38.84 -2.80
C TYR A 108 -33.15 39.92 -3.83
N ASN A 109 -33.70 41.13 -3.63
CA ASN A 109 -33.47 42.30 -4.48
C ASN A 109 -32.92 43.44 -3.62
N LEU A 110 -32.07 44.29 -4.20
CA LEU A 110 -31.65 45.54 -3.59
C LEU A 110 -32.62 46.68 -3.93
N GLU A 111 -32.91 47.55 -2.97
CA GLU A 111 -33.62 48.81 -3.20
C GLU A 111 -32.60 49.94 -3.46
N ALA A 112 -32.97 50.93 -4.29
CA ALA A 112 -32.15 51.96 -4.97
C ALA A 112 -30.76 52.38 -4.42
N ALA A 113 -29.89 52.68 -5.39
CA ALA A 113 -28.44 52.90 -5.39
C ALA A 113 -27.80 53.70 -4.24
N GLY A 114 -26.76 53.07 -3.66
CA GLY A 114 -25.82 53.72 -2.75
C GLY A 114 -24.71 52.81 -2.24
N CYS A 115 -24.11 51.96 -3.09
CA CYS A 115 -22.91 51.20 -2.68
C CYS A 115 -21.96 51.09 -3.87
N GLY A 116 -20.86 51.84 -3.82
CA GLY A 116 -19.80 51.74 -4.82
C GLY A 116 -19.16 50.35 -4.77
N ARG A 117 -18.93 49.74 -5.93
CA ARG A 117 -18.03 48.59 -6.03
C ARG A 117 -16.61 49.04 -5.65
N GLU A 118 -16.04 48.43 -4.63
CA GLU A 118 -14.63 48.58 -4.25
C GLU A 118 -13.72 48.26 -5.45
N GLY A 119 -12.65 49.05 -5.60
CA GLY A 119 -11.70 48.93 -6.71
C GLY A 119 -10.76 47.73 -6.54
N GLN A 120 -10.23 47.23 -7.66
CA GLN A 120 -9.31 46.08 -7.76
C GLN A 120 -8.01 46.21 -6.93
N PHE A 121 -7.77 47.35 -6.27
CA PHE A 121 -6.58 47.68 -5.49
C PHE A 121 -6.90 48.29 -4.10
N ASP A 122 -8.13 48.18 -3.58
CA ASP A 122 -8.48 48.81 -2.30
C ASP A 122 -7.76 48.22 -1.08
N TYR A 123 -7.16 47.02 -1.21
CA TYR A 123 -6.34 46.39 -0.16
C TYR A 123 -4.94 47.02 0.00
N VAL A 124 -4.41 47.64 -1.06
CA VAL A 124 -3.10 48.35 -1.06
C VAL A 124 -3.23 49.83 -0.72
N ASP A 125 -4.44 50.31 -0.39
CA ASP A 125 -4.64 51.68 0.11
C ASP A 125 -4.03 51.84 1.51
N PRO A 126 -3.08 52.77 1.73
CA PRO A 126 -2.50 53.05 3.04
C PRO A 126 -3.52 53.37 4.13
N ARG A 127 -4.72 53.86 3.77
CA ARG A 127 -5.84 54.16 4.68
C ARG A 127 -6.49 52.91 5.29
N ASN A 128 -6.24 51.72 4.72
CA ASN A 128 -6.79 50.44 5.16
C ASN A 128 -5.76 49.56 5.89
N ARG A 129 -4.57 50.07 6.22
CA ARG A 129 -3.48 49.26 6.83
C ARG A 129 -3.86 48.62 8.17
N SER A 130 -4.63 49.30 9.01
CA SER A 130 -5.13 48.73 10.27
C SER A 130 -6.08 47.55 10.04
N VAL A 131 -6.93 47.64 9.01
CA VAL A 131 -7.83 46.56 8.58
C VAL A 131 -7.01 45.39 8.03
N GLN A 132 -6.00 45.66 7.19
CA GLN A 132 -5.11 44.62 6.65
C GLN A 132 -4.39 43.82 7.73
N ILE A 133 -3.90 44.48 8.79
CA ILE A 133 -3.25 43.81 9.94
C ILE A 133 -4.24 42.87 10.65
N GLU A 134 -5.48 43.31 10.86
CA GLU A 134 -6.51 42.48 11.51
C GLU A 134 -6.95 41.29 10.65
N LEU A 135 -7.03 41.47 9.32
CA LEU A 135 -7.32 40.39 8.37
C LEU A 135 -6.18 39.36 8.32
N GLU A 136 -4.93 39.82 8.30
CA GLU A 136 -3.74 38.95 8.40
C GLU A 136 -3.75 38.15 9.72
N LYS A 137 -4.06 38.80 10.83
CA LYS A 137 -4.18 38.13 12.12
C LYS A 137 -5.25 37.04 12.09
N ALA A 138 -6.43 37.34 11.54
CA ALA A 138 -7.53 36.38 11.45
C ALA A 138 -7.18 35.13 10.63
N VAL A 139 -6.52 35.28 9.47
CA VAL A 139 -6.10 34.11 8.67
C VAL A 139 -4.97 33.33 9.34
N THR A 140 -4.06 34.02 10.04
CA THR A 140 -2.94 33.38 10.76
C THR A 140 -3.46 32.51 11.91
N GLU A 141 -4.38 33.05 12.72
CA GLU A 141 -5.07 32.30 13.79
C GLU A 141 -5.84 31.10 13.22
N HIS A 142 -6.53 31.28 12.09
CA HIS A 142 -7.22 30.17 11.43
C HIS A 142 -6.26 29.07 10.97
N LEU A 143 -5.14 29.44 10.33
CA LEU A 143 -4.13 28.48 9.88
C LEU A 143 -3.51 27.71 11.04
N ASP A 144 -3.28 28.35 12.19
CA ASP A 144 -2.81 27.67 13.40
C ASP A 144 -3.83 26.65 13.92
N GLU A 145 -5.10 27.05 14.03
CA GLU A 145 -6.18 26.18 14.52
C GLU A 145 -6.42 24.95 13.64
N VAL A 146 -6.30 25.09 12.32
CA VAL A 146 -6.43 23.95 11.39
C VAL A 146 -5.13 23.16 11.23
N GLY A 147 -4.00 23.67 11.74
CA GLY A 147 -2.70 23.02 11.67
C GLY A 147 -1.99 23.17 10.32
N ALA A 148 -2.23 24.28 9.63
CA ALA A 148 -1.62 24.64 8.34
C ALA A 148 -0.68 25.86 8.42
N LEU A 149 -0.40 26.38 9.61
CA LEU A 149 0.55 27.48 9.80
C LEU A 149 1.97 27.07 9.39
N VAL A 150 2.62 27.89 8.57
CA VAL A 150 4.02 27.73 8.19
C VAL A 150 4.90 28.43 9.23
N ASP A 151 5.80 27.65 9.84
CA ASP A 151 6.88 28.17 10.68
C ASP A 151 8.02 28.65 9.79
N THR A 152 8.15 29.97 9.66
CA THR A 152 9.16 30.63 8.82
C THR A 152 10.59 30.49 9.36
N SER A 153 10.75 30.07 10.63
CA SER A 153 12.07 29.78 11.21
C SER A 153 12.62 28.40 10.78
N ALA A 154 11.76 27.52 10.27
CA ALA A 154 12.07 26.14 9.89
C ALA A 154 11.96 25.88 8.37
N LEU A 155 12.26 26.91 7.56
CA LEU A 155 12.28 26.80 6.10
C LEU A 155 13.52 26.04 5.61
N ASP A 156 13.34 25.27 4.53
CA ASP A 156 14.38 24.49 3.88
C ASP A 156 15.43 25.46 3.28
N PRO A 157 16.72 25.35 3.65
CA PRO A 157 17.77 26.19 3.09
C PRO A 157 18.00 25.87 1.60
N VAL A 158 18.57 26.84 0.87
CA VAL A 158 18.91 26.70 -0.54
C VAL A 158 20.41 26.85 -0.73
N ASP A 159 21.04 25.88 -1.38
CA ASP A 159 22.40 26.04 -1.88
C ASP A 159 22.35 26.72 -3.26
N LEU A 160 22.61 28.02 -3.29
CA LEU A 160 22.61 28.80 -4.53
C LEU A 160 23.73 28.41 -5.49
N ASN A 161 24.68 27.56 -5.08
CA ASN A 161 25.73 27.05 -5.95
C ASN A 161 25.36 25.72 -6.62
N GLU A 162 24.18 25.15 -6.31
CA GLU A 162 23.66 23.95 -6.98
C GLU A 162 23.57 24.18 -8.49
N GLY A 163 24.09 23.25 -9.29
CA GLY A 163 23.99 23.24 -10.75
C GLY A 163 25.05 24.05 -11.50
N ASP A 164 25.32 23.60 -12.73
CA ASP A 164 26.21 24.26 -13.70
C ASP A 164 25.39 25.08 -14.70
N PHE A 165 25.75 26.34 -14.89
CA PHE A 165 24.99 27.31 -15.67
C PHE A 165 25.91 28.20 -16.50
N GLY A 166 25.60 28.37 -17.78
CA GLY A 166 26.40 29.18 -18.70
C GLY A 166 26.31 30.70 -18.46
N VAL A 167 25.25 31.15 -17.78
CA VAL A 167 25.04 32.54 -17.36
C VAL A 167 24.45 32.58 -15.95
N GLU A 168 24.67 33.68 -15.23
CA GLU A 168 24.19 33.83 -13.86
C GLU A 168 22.68 34.11 -13.83
N ALA A 169 22.16 34.88 -14.80
CA ALA A 169 20.74 35.18 -14.88
C ALA A 169 20.19 35.10 -16.31
N SER A 170 18.91 34.79 -16.43
CA SER A 170 18.13 34.89 -17.66
C SER A 170 16.91 35.76 -17.42
N VAL A 171 16.75 36.81 -18.22
CA VAL A 171 15.48 37.55 -18.27
C VAL A 171 14.52 36.75 -19.16
N VAL A 172 13.37 36.35 -18.63
CA VAL A 172 12.39 35.51 -19.32
C VAL A 172 11.19 36.36 -19.72
N ILE A 173 10.87 36.34 -21.03
CA ILE A 173 9.79 37.12 -21.65
C ILE A 173 8.89 36.17 -22.46
N PRO A 174 7.81 35.65 -21.86
CA PRO A 174 6.74 35.01 -22.62
C PRO A 174 6.02 36.06 -23.49
N VAL A 175 5.74 35.74 -24.74
CA VAL A 175 5.09 36.70 -25.66
C VAL A 175 4.14 36.02 -26.65
N ARG A 176 3.05 36.72 -26.98
CA ARG A 176 2.15 36.39 -28.08
C ARG A 176 1.48 37.65 -28.61
N ASN A 177 1.69 37.98 -29.88
CA ASN A 177 1.08 39.14 -30.57
C ASN A 177 1.29 40.48 -29.84
N ARG A 178 2.55 40.86 -29.63
CA ARG A 178 2.96 42.08 -28.92
C ARG A 178 3.95 42.91 -29.72
N HIS A 179 3.74 43.03 -31.03
CA HIS A 179 4.68 43.68 -31.93
C HIS A 179 5.02 45.12 -31.48
N LYS A 180 4.04 45.84 -30.92
CA LYS A 180 4.19 47.23 -30.48
C LYS A 180 5.05 47.42 -29.23
N THR A 181 5.19 46.42 -28.36
CA THR A 181 5.74 46.62 -27.01
C THR A 181 6.93 45.72 -26.71
N VAL A 182 7.01 44.52 -27.29
CA VAL A 182 8.05 43.53 -26.98
C VAL A 182 9.47 44.05 -27.28
N GLY A 183 9.62 44.87 -28.32
CA GLY A 183 10.90 45.47 -28.67
C GLY A 183 11.44 46.38 -27.56
N ASP A 184 10.57 47.11 -26.87
CA ASP A 184 10.98 47.97 -25.75
C ASP A 184 11.36 47.14 -24.53
N ALA A 185 10.60 46.08 -24.23
CA ALA A 185 10.89 45.14 -23.15
C ALA A 185 12.28 44.48 -23.34
N ILE A 186 12.56 43.94 -24.54
CA ILE A 186 13.85 43.34 -24.85
C ILE A 186 14.98 44.37 -24.71
N ARG A 187 14.82 45.60 -25.24
CA ARG A 187 15.83 46.65 -25.10
C ARG A 187 16.05 47.07 -23.63
N SER A 188 14.98 47.12 -22.83
CA SER A 188 15.07 47.39 -21.39
C SER A 188 15.89 46.32 -20.67
N ALA A 189 15.66 45.04 -20.98
CA ALA A 189 16.45 43.92 -20.45
C ALA A 189 17.92 43.98 -20.91
N LEU A 190 18.18 44.29 -22.18
CA LEU A 190 19.55 44.38 -22.72
C LEU A 190 20.34 45.56 -22.16
N SER A 191 19.66 46.61 -21.68
CA SER A 191 20.27 47.80 -21.08
C SER A 191 20.78 47.59 -19.64
N GLN A 192 20.50 46.43 -19.03
CA GLN A 192 20.89 46.14 -17.66
C GLN A 192 22.42 46.09 -17.50
N LYS A 193 22.93 46.69 -16.42
CA LYS A 193 24.35 46.75 -16.05
C LYS A 193 24.59 45.82 -14.89
N THR A 194 25.37 44.77 -15.12
CA THR A 194 25.60 43.69 -14.15
C THR A 194 27.08 43.32 -14.05
N GLY A 195 27.48 42.80 -12.89
CA GLY A 195 28.81 42.22 -12.65
C GLY A 195 28.94 40.76 -13.12
N PHE A 196 27.90 40.22 -13.75
CA PHE A 196 27.79 38.83 -14.17
C PHE A 196 27.20 38.73 -15.58
N GLN A 197 27.44 37.61 -16.25
CA GLN A 197 26.87 37.34 -17.58
C GLN A 197 25.38 36.99 -17.47
N PHE A 198 24.58 37.48 -18.39
CA PHE A 198 23.14 37.19 -18.49
C PHE A 198 22.69 37.12 -19.95
N ASN A 199 21.53 36.49 -20.17
CA ASN A 199 20.86 36.47 -21.47
C ASN A 199 19.37 36.86 -21.33
N VAL A 200 18.69 37.04 -22.46
CA VAL A 200 17.26 37.33 -22.53
C VAL A 200 16.59 36.23 -23.34
N ILE A 201 15.77 35.41 -22.68
CA ILE A 201 15.02 34.31 -23.30
C ILE A 201 13.62 34.80 -23.61
N VAL A 202 13.29 34.90 -24.90
CA VAL A 202 11.98 35.31 -25.39
C VAL A 202 11.28 34.06 -25.92
N VAL A 203 10.20 33.65 -25.24
CA VAL A 203 9.41 32.47 -25.63
C VAL A 203 8.18 32.97 -26.40
N ASP A 204 8.24 32.84 -27.72
CA ASP A 204 7.21 33.30 -28.65
C ASP A 204 6.19 32.20 -28.92
N ASN A 205 5.01 32.35 -28.32
CA ASN A 205 3.91 31.39 -28.43
C ASN A 205 3.12 31.61 -29.73
N TYR A 206 3.81 31.41 -30.86
CA TYR A 206 3.25 31.46 -32.21
C TYR A 206 2.58 32.79 -32.56
N SER A 207 3.31 33.90 -32.41
CA SER A 207 2.82 35.21 -32.85
C SER A 207 2.55 35.28 -34.36
N THR A 208 1.61 36.12 -34.76
CA THR A 208 1.14 36.29 -36.14
C THR A 208 1.04 37.75 -36.56
N ASP A 209 1.51 38.69 -35.74
CA ASP A 209 1.35 40.15 -35.93
C ASP A 209 2.67 40.87 -36.29
N GLY A 210 3.73 40.14 -36.64
CA GLY A 210 5.07 40.68 -36.86
C GLY A 210 6.00 40.59 -35.63
N THR A 211 5.51 40.09 -34.49
CA THR A 211 6.33 39.92 -33.27
C THR A 211 7.51 38.98 -33.48
N THR A 212 7.31 37.85 -34.15
CA THR A 212 8.34 36.84 -34.39
C THR A 212 9.52 37.43 -35.16
N GLU A 213 9.22 38.10 -36.28
CA GLU A 213 10.22 38.73 -37.16
C GLU A 213 10.98 39.86 -36.44
N LEU A 214 10.29 40.61 -35.58
CA LEU A 214 10.93 41.62 -34.75
C LEU A 214 11.92 40.99 -33.76
N ILE A 215 11.55 39.91 -33.08
CA ILE A 215 12.44 39.22 -32.12
C ILE A 215 13.65 38.64 -32.83
N GLU A 216 13.45 37.98 -33.98
CA GLU A 216 14.53 37.44 -34.81
C GLU A 216 15.51 38.53 -35.25
N SER A 217 15.00 39.70 -35.65
CA SER A 217 15.85 40.84 -36.04
C SER A 217 16.73 41.35 -34.89
N ILE A 218 16.22 41.33 -33.66
CA ILE A 218 16.96 41.75 -32.47
C ILE A 218 17.98 40.67 -32.08
N ALA A 219 17.60 39.38 -32.13
CA ALA A 219 18.49 38.27 -31.83
C ALA A 219 19.66 38.15 -32.82
N ALA A 220 19.45 38.52 -34.09
CA ALA A 220 20.52 38.63 -35.08
C ALA A 220 21.50 39.77 -34.77
N ALA A 221 21.05 40.82 -34.06
CA ALA A 221 21.86 41.99 -33.71
C ALA A 221 22.57 41.87 -32.35
N ASP A 222 21.99 41.16 -31.37
CA ASP A 222 22.58 40.92 -30.05
C ASP A 222 22.46 39.45 -29.65
N SER A 223 23.59 38.76 -29.58
CA SER A 223 23.69 37.33 -29.27
C SER A 223 23.19 36.95 -27.87
N ARG A 224 22.92 37.92 -26.99
CA ARG A 224 22.31 37.66 -25.67
C ARG A 224 20.82 37.33 -25.78
N VAL A 225 20.16 37.65 -26.89
CA VAL A 225 18.73 37.35 -27.07
C VAL A 225 18.56 35.95 -27.66
N VAL A 226 17.84 35.10 -26.94
CA VAL A 226 17.50 33.74 -27.32
C VAL A 226 16.01 33.70 -27.63
N HIS A 227 15.68 33.48 -28.90
CA HIS A 227 14.31 33.33 -29.35
C HIS A 227 13.93 31.86 -29.38
N ILE A 228 12.88 31.49 -28.63
CA ILE A 228 12.37 30.12 -28.58
C ILE A 228 10.92 30.13 -29.04
N VAL A 229 10.63 29.37 -30.10
CA VAL A 229 9.26 29.04 -30.49
C VAL A 229 8.97 27.64 -29.96
N PRO A 230 7.95 27.45 -29.10
CA PRO A 230 7.59 26.13 -28.55
C PRO A 230 7.37 25.09 -29.65
N ALA A 231 7.75 23.84 -29.41
CA ALA A 231 7.54 22.75 -30.38
C ALA A 231 6.05 22.44 -30.63
N GLU A 232 5.20 22.68 -29.62
CA GLU A 232 3.76 22.43 -29.66
C GLU A 232 2.98 23.73 -29.47
N LYS A 233 1.79 23.81 -30.09
CA LYS A 233 0.86 24.94 -29.94
C LYS A 233 -0.04 24.73 -28.73
N GLY A 234 -0.52 25.82 -28.14
CA GLY A 234 -1.59 25.78 -27.13
C GLY A 234 -1.14 26.02 -25.70
N HIS A 235 0.14 26.32 -25.47
CA HIS A 235 0.64 26.70 -24.15
C HIS A 235 -0.01 28.00 -23.65
N GLY A 236 -0.25 28.06 -22.34
CA GLY A 236 -0.45 29.29 -21.60
C GLY A 236 0.89 29.97 -21.27
N ILE A 237 0.82 31.01 -20.44
CA ILE A 237 2.02 31.74 -19.98
C ILE A 237 2.90 30.82 -19.13
N GLY A 238 2.31 29.97 -18.28
CA GLY A 238 3.07 29.03 -17.45
C GLY A 238 3.81 27.95 -18.25
N GLY A 239 3.23 27.44 -19.34
CA GLY A 239 3.94 26.54 -20.27
C GLY A 239 5.14 27.23 -20.92
N CYS A 240 5.00 28.51 -21.29
CA CYS A 240 6.12 29.29 -21.82
C CYS A 240 7.23 29.49 -20.78
N TRP A 241 6.87 29.71 -19.50
CA TRP A 241 7.83 29.73 -18.40
C TRP A 241 8.57 28.41 -18.24
N ASN A 242 7.85 27.28 -18.25
CA ASN A 242 8.46 25.94 -18.15
C ASN A 242 9.50 25.71 -19.27
N ILE A 243 9.15 26.05 -20.52
CA ILE A 243 10.07 25.96 -21.66
C ILE A 243 11.33 26.81 -21.44
N ALA A 244 11.17 28.04 -20.93
CA ALA A 244 12.30 28.91 -20.64
C ALA A 244 13.20 28.34 -19.54
N VAL A 245 12.64 27.91 -18.40
CA VAL A 245 13.43 27.42 -17.26
C VAL A 245 14.05 26.06 -17.53
N ASP A 246 13.41 25.19 -18.32
CA ASP A 246 13.95 23.87 -18.69
C ASP A 246 14.99 23.93 -19.81
N SER A 247 15.10 25.08 -20.50
CA SER A 247 16.17 25.31 -21.45
C SER A 247 17.55 25.23 -20.78
N ARG A 248 18.50 24.57 -21.45
CA ARG A 248 19.91 24.54 -21.05
C ARG A 248 20.56 25.94 -21.10
N LEU A 249 19.94 26.88 -21.80
CA LEU A 249 20.38 28.26 -21.89
C LEU A 249 19.87 29.12 -20.73
N CYS A 250 18.93 28.61 -19.92
CA CYS A 250 18.47 29.31 -18.72
C CYS A 250 19.61 29.42 -17.70
N GLY A 251 19.81 30.60 -17.16
CA GLY A 251 20.80 30.90 -16.14
C GLY A 251 20.41 30.36 -14.77
N ARG A 252 21.31 30.59 -13.80
CA ARG A 252 21.11 30.19 -12.40
C ARG A 252 19.86 30.84 -11.78
N PHE A 253 19.56 32.07 -12.18
CA PHE A 253 18.35 32.81 -11.79
C PHE A 253 17.49 33.15 -13.01
N ALA A 254 16.22 32.78 -12.99
CA ALA A 254 15.24 33.17 -14.00
C ALA A 254 14.45 34.38 -13.50
N VAL A 255 14.48 35.49 -14.25
CA VAL A 255 13.91 36.78 -13.82
C VAL A 255 12.83 37.22 -14.81
N GLN A 256 11.66 37.57 -14.30
CA GLN A 256 10.54 37.99 -15.12
C GLN A 256 10.75 39.37 -15.77
N LEU A 257 10.29 39.48 -17.02
CA LEU A 257 9.88 40.74 -17.62
C LEU A 257 8.67 40.49 -18.56
N ASP A 258 7.53 41.13 -18.30
CA ASP A 258 6.37 40.97 -19.19
C ASP A 258 6.61 41.71 -20.52
N SER A 259 6.07 41.17 -21.60
CA SER A 259 6.31 41.62 -22.98
C SER A 259 5.85 43.06 -23.29
N ASP A 260 5.12 43.70 -22.38
CA ASP A 260 4.67 45.09 -22.49
C ASP A 260 5.17 46.00 -21.37
N ASP A 261 6.06 45.54 -20.50
CA ASP A 261 6.59 46.31 -19.37
C ASP A 261 8.09 46.57 -19.49
N LEU A 262 8.63 47.39 -18.58
CA LEU A 262 10.04 47.81 -18.58
C LEU A 262 10.63 47.71 -17.18
N TYR A 263 11.93 47.45 -17.07
CA TYR A 263 12.66 47.64 -15.82
C TYR A 263 12.79 49.13 -15.49
N SER A 264 12.63 49.49 -14.21
CA SER A 264 12.66 50.88 -13.75
C SER A 264 14.05 51.53 -13.78
N SER A 265 15.12 50.71 -13.81
CA SER A 265 16.51 51.15 -13.76
C SER A 265 17.43 50.19 -14.53
N PRO A 266 18.59 50.65 -15.06
CA PRO A 266 19.64 49.79 -15.57
C PRO A 266 20.24 48.82 -14.53
N ASP A 267 20.04 49.07 -13.23
CA ASP A 267 20.63 48.24 -12.16
C ASP A 267 19.64 47.21 -11.58
N THR A 268 18.42 47.10 -12.12
CA THR A 268 17.36 46.23 -11.59
C THR A 268 17.81 44.77 -11.50
N LEU A 269 18.40 44.22 -12.56
CA LEU A 269 18.82 42.83 -12.60
C LEU A 269 19.95 42.55 -11.60
N GLN A 270 20.89 43.48 -11.45
CA GLN A 270 21.98 43.40 -10.47
C GLN A 270 21.41 43.31 -9.04
N ARG A 271 20.47 44.20 -8.70
CA ARG A 271 19.83 44.24 -7.37
C ARG A 271 19.08 42.95 -7.04
N ILE A 272 18.41 42.34 -8.01
CA ILE A 272 17.70 41.06 -7.82
C ILE A 272 18.69 39.95 -7.47
N VAL A 273 19.77 39.79 -8.24
CA VAL A 273 20.78 38.75 -8.01
C VAL A 273 21.54 38.99 -6.70
N ASP A 274 21.88 40.23 -6.36
CA ASP A 274 22.48 40.57 -5.07
C ASP A 274 21.57 40.18 -3.89
N THR A 275 20.26 40.36 -4.05
CA THR A 275 19.28 39.97 -3.03
C THR A 275 19.22 38.46 -2.84
N PHE A 276 19.28 37.67 -3.92
CA PHE A 276 19.42 36.21 -3.82
C PHE A 276 20.66 35.84 -3.00
N ARG A 277 21.82 36.37 -3.37
CA ARG A 277 23.10 36.05 -2.74
C ARG A 277 23.17 36.50 -1.28
N ALA A 278 22.58 37.65 -0.94
CA ALA A 278 22.55 38.16 0.42
C ALA A 278 21.60 37.40 1.36
N THR A 279 20.48 36.90 0.84
CA THR A 279 19.40 36.32 1.66
C THR A 279 19.35 34.80 1.65
N GLY A 280 19.96 34.15 0.66
CA GLY A 280 19.84 32.71 0.43
C GLY A 280 18.43 32.27 0.05
N ALA A 281 17.61 33.16 -0.52
CA ALA A 281 16.22 32.88 -0.86
C ALA A 281 16.08 32.00 -2.12
N ALA A 282 15.00 31.23 -2.21
CA ALA A 282 14.64 30.49 -3.43
C ALA A 282 13.98 31.37 -4.50
N MET A 283 13.37 32.47 -4.08
CA MET A 283 12.64 33.39 -4.93
C MET A 283 12.80 34.82 -4.42
N VAL A 284 12.81 35.79 -5.32
CA VAL A 284 12.78 37.22 -5.01
C VAL A 284 11.53 37.84 -5.65
N ILE A 285 10.77 38.60 -4.88
CA ILE A 285 9.60 39.36 -5.34
C ILE A 285 9.87 40.86 -5.24
N GLY A 286 9.56 41.59 -6.30
CA GLY A 286 9.73 43.05 -6.34
C GLY A 286 8.45 43.85 -6.15
N SER A 287 8.64 45.16 -6.29
CA SER A 287 7.59 46.17 -6.32
C SER A 287 7.60 46.88 -7.67
N TYR A 288 6.45 47.42 -8.08
CA TYR A 288 6.29 48.03 -9.40
C TYR A 288 5.50 49.32 -9.36
N THR A 289 5.75 50.21 -10.32
CA THR A 289 5.02 51.47 -10.49
C THR A 289 4.08 51.35 -11.69
N LEU A 290 2.80 51.69 -11.50
CA LEU A 290 1.84 51.77 -12.58
C LEU A 290 2.08 53.02 -13.42
N THR A 291 2.20 52.85 -14.73
CA THR A 291 2.36 53.96 -15.68
C THR A 291 1.38 53.85 -16.84
N ASP A 292 1.13 54.96 -17.52
CA ASP A 292 0.56 54.95 -18.86
C ASP A 292 1.59 54.47 -19.90
N PHE A 293 1.21 54.49 -21.18
CA PHE A 293 2.08 54.09 -22.28
C PHE A 293 3.31 54.99 -22.45
N ASP A 294 3.19 56.27 -22.06
CA ASP A 294 4.24 57.29 -22.15
C ASP A 294 5.12 57.34 -20.87
N LEU A 295 4.97 56.35 -19.98
CA LEU A 295 5.69 56.19 -18.71
C LEU A 295 5.35 57.22 -17.63
N ASN A 296 4.24 57.96 -17.76
CA ASN A 296 3.75 58.80 -16.68
C ASN A 296 3.10 57.92 -15.60
N THR A 297 3.42 58.16 -14.33
CA THR A 297 2.82 57.41 -13.22
C THR A 297 1.32 57.67 -13.12
N ILE A 298 0.54 56.60 -13.01
CA ILE A 298 -0.92 56.65 -12.83
C ILE A 298 -1.31 56.15 -11.44
N PRO A 299 -2.41 56.66 -10.83
CA PRO A 299 -2.88 56.18 -9.53
C PRO A 299 -3.18 54.67 -9.53
N PRO A 300 -2.93 53.94 -8.42
CA PRO A 300 -2.39 54.41 -7.13
C PRO A 300 -0.86 54.65 -7.08
N GLY A 301 -0.12 54.46 -8.17
CA GLY A 301 1.33 54.69 -8.24
C GLY A 301 2.15 53.44 -7.94
N LEU A 302 2.96 53.46 -6.87
CA LEU A 302 3.78 52.32 -6.43
C LEU A 302 2.90 51.24 -5.79
N ILE A 303 3.06 50.01 -6.25
CA ILE A 303 2.49 48.80 -5.64
C ILE A 303 3.64 48.03 -4.99
N ASP A 304 3.71 48.09 -3.65
CA ASP A 304 4.82 47.57 -2.87
C ASP A 304 4.53 46.25 -2.15
N HIS A 305 3.29 45.75 -2.23
CA HIS A 305 2.76 44.61 -1.49
C HIS A 305 3.34 44.46 -0.07
N SER A 306 3.21 45.51 0.74
CA SER A 306 3.66 45.54 2.14
C SER A 306 3.05 44.46 3.04
N GLU A 307 2.06 43.71 2.56
CA GLU A 307 1.47 42.54 3.21
C GLU A 307 2.45 41.35 3.31
N TRP A 308 3.52 41.31 2.51
CA TRP A 308 4.55 40.28 2.63
C TRP A 308 5.62 40.66 3.65
N THR A 309 5.79 39.84 4.67
CA THR A 309 6.87 39.95 5.67
C THR A 309 7.67 38.65 5.77
N ASP A 310 8.95 38.73 6.17
CA ASP A 310 9.77 37.52 6.39
C ASP A 310 9.18 36.62 7.50
N GLY A 311 8.46 37.20 8.46
CA GLY A 311 7.86 36.46 9.58
C GLY A 311 6.58 35.70 9.22
N ASN A 312 5.73 36.26 8.35
CA ASN A 312 4.38 35.71 8.10
C ASN A 312 3.95 35.68 6.62
N GLY A 313 4.82 36.09 5.69
CA GLY A 313 4.54 36.17 4.26
C GLY A 313 3.90 34.91 3.67
N PRO A 314 4.44 33.69 3.90
CA PRO A 314 3.85 32.45 3.39
C PRO A 314 2.41 32.19 3.86
N ASN A 315 2.04 32.63 5.06
CA ASN A 315 0.70 32.47 5.61
C ASN A 315 -0.25 33.52 5.02
N ASN A 316 0.19 34.77 4.99
CA ASN A 316 -0.57 35.88 4.42
C ASN A 316 -0.78 35.73 2.91
N ALA A 317 0.14 35.07 2.22
CA ALA A 317 0.05 34.77 0.79
C ALA A 317 -1.22 33.99 0.42
N LEU A 318 -1.77 33.15 1.30
CA LEU A 318 -3.02 32.43 1.01
C LEU A 318 -4.25 33.35 1.01
N ARG A 319 -4.15 34.54 1.61
CA ARG A 319 -5.23 35.52 1.70
C ARG A 319 -5.23 36.50 0.52
N ILE A 320 -4.07 37.01 0.15
CA ILE A 320 -3.94 38.11 -0.83
C ILE A 320 -3.99 37.62 -2.29
N ASN A 321 -4.22 38.53 -3.25
CA ASN A 321 -4.39 38.21 -4.68
C ASN A 321 -3.12 38.27 -5.53
N GLY A 322 -2.02 38.79 -4.99
CA GLY A 322 -0.75 38.93 -5.70
C GLY A 322 0.41 39.16 -4.73
N LEU A 323 1.61 38.86 -5.19
CA LEU A 323 2.85 38.93 -4.40
C LEU A 323 3.80 40.04 -4.91
N GLY A 324 3.41 40.79 -5.93
CA GLY A 324 4.24 41.83 -6.58
C GLY A 324 5.08 41.34 -7.75
N ALA A 325 5.65 42.27 -8.50
CA ALA A 325 6.43 42.04 -9.72
C ALA A 325 7.69 42.93 -9.71
N PRO A 326 8.79 42.51 -10.36
CA PRO A 326 8.97 41.27 -11.08
C PRO A 326 9.17 40.09 -10.11
N ARG A 327 8.83 38.88 -10.58
CA ARG A 327 9.16 37.63 -9.89
C ARG A 327 10.48 37.09 -10.43
N ALA A 328 11.37 36.65 -9.53
CA ALA A 328 12.61 36.00 -9.90
C ALA A 328 12.78 34.70 -9.12
N PHE A 329 13.33 33.67 -9.76
CA PHE A 329 13.39 32.31 -9.23
C PHE A 329 14.80 31.73 -9.34
N PHE A 330 15.23 31.00 -8.31
CA PHE A 330 16.39 30.12 -8.43
C PHE A 330 16.04 28.90 -9.27
N THR A 331 16.73 28.74 -10.41
CA THR A 331 16.35 27.81 -11.48
C THR A 331 16.23 26.34 -11.02
N PRO A 332 17.16 25.78 -10.21
CA PRO A 332 17.01 24.42 -9.67
C PRO A 332 15.76 24.22 -8.81
N VAL A 333 15.34 25.23 -8.05
CA VAL A 333 14.13 25.15 -7.22
C VAL A 333 12.88 25.18 -8.10
N ILE A 334 12.77 26.15 -9.02
CA ILE A 334 11.57 26.28 -9.84
C ILE A 334 11.39 25.11 -10.81
N ARG A 335 12.47 24.48 -11.31
CA ARG A 335 12.38 23.24 -12.10
C ARG A 335 11.75 22.07 -11.34
N ARG A 336 11.86 22.04 -10.00
CA ARG A 336 11.22 21.00 -9.16
C ARG A 336 9.72 21.23 -8.96
N PHE A 337 9.28 22.49 -8.95
CA PHE A 337 7.88 22.85 -8.73
C PHE A 337 7.09 23.02 -10.03
N GLY A 338 7.73 23.63 -11.03
CA GLY A 338 7.12 24.02 -12.30
C GLY A 338 6.10 25.15 -12.17
N PHE A 339 5.60 25.59 -13.32
CA PHE A 339 4.43 26.46 -13.44
C PHE A 339 3.25 25.66 -14.01
N PRO A 340 2.03 25.81 -13.49
CA PRO A 340 0.84 25.29 -14.17
C PRO A 340 0.72 25.90 -15.56
N ASP A 341 0.40 25.11 -16.59
CA ASP A 341 0.25 25.61 -17.96
C ASP A 341 -1.09 26.34 -18.15
N VAL A 342 -1.16 27.55 -17.59
CA VAL A 342 -2.29 28.48 -17.65
C VAL A 342 -1.81 29.88 -18.03
N SER A 343 -2.73 30.77 -18.36
CA SER A 343 -2.43 32.17 -18.72
C SER A 343 -2.77 33.19 -17.63
N TYR A 344 -3.15 32.72 -16.44
CA TYR A 344 -3.43 33.59 -15.30
C TYR A 344 -3.15 32.85 -13.98
N GLY A 345 -2.30 33.43 -13.13
CA GLY A 345 -2.04 32.92 -11.77
C GLY A 345 -1.02 31.79 -11.70
N GLU A 346 -0.32 31.48 -12.79
CA GLU A 346 0.74 30.48 -12.87
C GLU A 346 1.89 30.78 -11.91
N ASP A 347 2.33 32.03 -11.85
CA ASP A 347 3.41 32.47 -10.96
C ASP A 347 2.98 32.49 -9.50
N TYR A 348 1.71 32.78 -9.23
CA TYR A 348 1.14 32.80 -7.90
C TYR A 348 1.08 31.36 -7.34
N ALA A 349 0.73 30.39 -8.19
CA ALA A 349 0.81 28.97 -7.84
C ALA A 349 2.25 28.54 -7.52
N ALA A 350 3.22 28.92 -8.35
CA ALA A 350 4.64 28.64 -8.10
C ALA A 350 5.12 29.27 -6.79
N ALA A 351 4.76 30.52 -6.52
CA ALA A 351 5.14 31.23 -5.31
C ALA A 351 4.50 30.63 -4.04
N LEU A 352 3.24 30.18 -4.09
CA LEU A 352 2.61 29.46 -2.98
C LEU A 352 3.29 28.12 -2.70
N ALA A 353 3.69 27.38 -3.74
CA ALA A 353 4.43 26.13 -3.59
C ALA A 353 5.82 26.35 -2.97
N ILE A 354 6.55 27.37 -3.43
CA ILE A 354 7.88 27.71 -2.90
C ILE A 354 7.79 28.24 -1.47
N SER A 355 6.89 29.20 -1.19
CA SER A 355 6.79 29.85 0.12
C SER A 355 6.44 28.91 1.27
N GLY A 356 5.76 27.80 0.99
CA GLY A 356 5.49 26.77 2.00
C GLY A 356 6.72 25.99 2.46
N ARG A 357 7.86 26.12 1.77
CA ARG A 357 9.07 25.33 2.02
C ARG A 357 10.35 26.16 2.11
N HIS A 358 10.52 27.15 1.24
CA HIS A 358 11.74 27.93 1.12
C HIS A 358 11.49 29.41 1.35
N ARG A 359 12.55 30.13 1.73
CA ARG A 359 12.50 31.58 1.90
C ARG A 359 12.24 32.29 0.57
N ILE A 360 11.36 33.29 0.60
CA ILE A 360 11.17 34.28 -0.48
C ILE A 360 11.58 35.64 0.08
N ALA A 361 12.51 36.32 -0.60
CA ALA A 361 12.96 37.65 -0.24
C ALA A 361 12.19 38.72 -1.03
N ARG A 362 12.10 39.94 -0.48
CA ARG A 362 11.35 41.05 -1.08
C ARG A 362 12.20 42.30 -1.29
N ILE A 363 11.95 43.01 -2.39
CA ILE A 363 12.49 44.35 -2.67
C ILE A 363 11.32 45.33 -2.76
N PHE A 364 11.28 46.33 -1.87
CA PHE A 364 10.19 47.31 -1.75
C PHE A 364 10.30 48.48 -2.74
N ASP A 365 11.50 48.75 -3.25
CA ASP A 365 11.68 49.78 -4.28
C ASP A 365 11.11 49.31 -5.61
N SER A 366 10.63 50.26 -6.43
CA SER A 366 10.16 49.98 -7.78
C SER A 366 11.29 49.40 -8.63
N LEU A 367 11.15 48.16 -9.07
CA LEU A 367 12.05 47.47 -10.01
C LEU A 367 11.49 47.46 -11.43
N TYR A 368 10.22 47.84 -11.60
CA TYR A 368 9.39 47.45 -12.72
C TYR A 368 8.32 48.52 -13.01
N LEU A 369 8.17 48.89 -14.27
CA LEU A 369 7.18 49.85 -14.74
C LEU A 369 6.09 49.08 -15.48
N CYS A 370 4.91 49.01 -14.86
CA CYS A 370 3.75 48.30 -15.40
C CYS A 370 2.92 49.24 -16.27
N ARG A 371 2.98 49.08 -17.60
CA ARG A 371 2.33 49.97 -18.58
C ARG A 371 0.87 49.58 -18.81
N ARG A 372 -0.05 50.53 -18.65
CA ARG A 372 -1.48 50.37 -18.99
C ARG A 372 -1.81 51.10 -20.30
N TRP A 373 -2.46 50.39 -21.24
CA TRP A 373 -2.84 50.92 -22.56
C TRP A 373 -4.06 50.18 -23.15
N SER A 374 -4.70 50.75 -24.17
CA SER A 374 -5.99 50.31 -24.72
C SER A 374 -6.01 48.95 -25.42
N GLY A 375 -4.86 48.28 -25.55
CA GLY A 375 -4.73 46.89 -26.03
C GLY A 375 -4.13 45.92 -25.00
N ASN A 376 -4.05 46.35 -23.73
CA ASN A 376 -3.65 45.49 -22.64
C ASN A 376 -4.80 44.50 -22.32
N SER A 377 -4.48 43.22 -22.13
CA SER A 377 -5.43 42.13 -21.87
C SER A 377 -6.20 42.28 -20.55
N ASP A 378 -5.73 43.19 -19.68
CA ASP A 378 -6.28 43.49 -18.35
C ASP A 378 -7.17 44.74 -18.31
N ALA A 379 -7.48 45.37 -19.45
CA ALA A 379 -8.32 46.57 -19.46
C ALA A 379 -9.79 46.20 -19.18
N SER A 380 -10.20 46.31 -17.91
CA SER A 380 -11.57 46.17 -17.41
C SER A 380 -12.22 44.79 -17.68
N PRO A 381 -11.78 43.71 -17.00
CA PRO A 381 -12.38 42.39 -17.15
C PRO A 381 -13.86 42.41 -16.78
N THR A 382 -14.68 41.65 -17.50
CA THR A 382 -16.08 41.45 -17.13
C THR A 382 -16.17 40.73 -15.77
N PRO A 383 -17.27 40.90 -15.00
CA PRO A 383 -17.45 40.17 -13.75
C PRO A 383 -17.27 38.65 -13.90
N ASP A 384 -17.67 38.07 -15.03
CA ASP A 384 -17.49 36.64 -15.31
C ASP A 384 -16.01 36.25 -15.43
N ILE A 385 -15.17 37.08 -16.05
CA ILE A 385 -13.71 36.83 -16.14
C ILE A 385 -13.07 36.97 -14.76
N VAL A 386 -13.46 37.98 -13.98
CA VAL A 386 -12.98 38.16 -12.60
C VAL A 386 -13.33 36.92 -11.78
N ASN A 387 -14.58 36.45 -11.85
CA ASN A 387 -15.08 35.27 -11.17
C ASN A 387 -14.33 33.99 -11.58
N LEU A 388 -14.04 33.82 -12.87
CA LEU A 388 -13.24 32.68 -13.36
C LEU A 388 -11.81 32.70 -12.82
N ASN A 389 -11.15 33.85 -12.88
CA ASN A 389 -9.79 34.05 -12.37
C ASN A 389 -9.71 33.80 -10.86
N ASN A 390 -10.72 34.27 -10.14
CA ASN A 390 -10.89 34.09 -8.71
C ASN A 390 -11.10 32.62 -8.32
N ALA A 391 -11.98 31.91 -9.03
CA ALA A 391 -12.20 30.49 -8.82
C ALA A 391 -10.92 29.66 -9.05
N TYR A 392 -10.12 30.00 -10.07
CA TYR A 392 -8.83 29.34 -10.31
C TYR A 392 -7.82 29.63 -9.19
N LYS A 393 -7.61 30.89 -8.79
CA LYS A 393 -6.68 31.20 -7.69
C LYS A 393 -7.14 30.59 -6.36
N ASP A 394 -8.44 30.47 -6.13
CA ASP A 394 -8.97 29.79 -4.95
C ASP A 394 -8.65 28.29 -4.96
N SER A 395 -8.76 27.62 -6.11
CA SER A 395 -8.34 26.21 -6.19
C SER A 395 -6.85 26.03 -5.91
N VAL A 396 -6.00 26.95 -6.39
CA VAL A 396 -4.56 26.98 -6.08
C VAL A 396 -4.31 27.18 -4.58
N ARG A 397 -5.04 28.09 -3.93
CA ARG A 397 -4.95 28.30 -2.46
C ARG A 397 -5.38 27.06 -1.68
N THR A 398 -6.45 26.42 -2.11
CA THR A 398 -6.95 25.18 -1.53
C THR A 398 -5.88 24.08 -1.63
N GLU A 399 -5.28 23.88 -2.79
CA GLU A 399 -4.21 22.89 -2.97
C GLU A 399 -2.99 23.21 -2.08
N ALA A 400 -2.60 24.48 -1.99
CA ALA A 400 -1.52 24.90 -1.10
C ALA A 400 -1.85 24.65 0.38
N LEU A 401 -3.09 24.90 0.81
CA LEU A 401 -3.56 24.61 2.17
C LEU A 401 -3.57 23.11 2.45
N LEU A 402 -4.14 22.30 1.55
CA LEU A 402 -4.20 20.85 1.68
C LEU A 402 -2.80 20.22 1.71
N SER A 403 -1.87 20.74 0.90
CA SER A 403 -0.46 20.35 0.93
C SER A 403 0.18 20.63 2.28
N ARG A 404 -0.12 21.78 2.91
CA ARG A 404 0.32 22.11 4.27
C ARG A 404 -0.30 21.21 5.34
N LEU A 405 -1.52 20.71 5.11
CA LEU A 405 -2.21 19.79 6.04
C LEU A 405 -1.72 18.35 5.92
N LYS A 406 -1.17 17.95 4.76
CA LYS A 406 -0.63 16.62 4.54
C LYS A 406 0.50 16.33 5.52
N LEU A 407 0.48 15.13 6.10
CA LEU A 407 1.60 14.65 6.90
C LEU A 407 2.65 14.05 5.98
N SER A 408 3.93 14.35 6.22
CA SER A 408 5.04 13.77 5.46
C SER A 408 6.22 13.47 6.39
N PRO A 409 7.12 12.56 6.01
CA PRO A 409 8.37 12.28 6.73
C PRO A 409 9.21 13.53 7.01
N GLU A 410 9.28 14.45 6.05
CA GLU A 410 10.06 15.69 6.12
C GLU A 410 9.42 16.67 7.10
N ARG A 411 8.09 16.84 7.02
CA ARG A 411 7.33 17.68 7.96
C ARG A 411 7.47 17.18 9.40
N LEU A 412 7.39 15.86 9.59
CA LEU A 412 7.53 15.24 10.91
C LEU A 412 8.95 15.41 11.46
N THR A 413 9.97 15.35 10.59
CA THR A 413 11.38 15.60 10.96
C THR A 413 11.60 17.06 11.36
N ARG A 414 11.12 18.03 10.57
CA ARG A 414 11.22 19.46 10.92
C ARG A 414 10.51 19.80 12.23
N PHE A 415 9.30 19.25 12.42
CA PHE A 415 8.57 19.40 13.68
C PHE A 415 9.38 18.86 14.87
N PHE A 416 10.02 17.70 14.70
CA PHE A 416 10.89 17.12 15.72
C PHE A 416 12.07 18.03 16.05
N ASP A 417 12.82 18.46 15.05
CA ASP A 417 14.02 19.29 15.24
C ASP A 417 13.68 20.63 15.91
N SER A 418 12.59 21.27 15.47
CA SER A 418 12.05 22.48 16.10
C SER A 418 11.71 22.24 17.57
N GLN A 419 10.96 21.17 17.88
CA GLN A 419 10.60 20.83 19.26
C GLN A 419 11.80 20.53 20.16
N ILE A 420 12.81 19.81 19.66
CA ILE A 420 14.02 19.51 20.43
C ILE A 420 14.82 20.80 20.71
N SER A 421 14.85 21.75 19.78
CA SER A 421 15.59 23.00 19.97
C SER A 421 15.00 23.91 21.08
N VAL A 422 13.69 23.83 21.33
CA VAL A 422 13.00 24.67 22.33
C VAL A 422 12.66 23.93 23.63
N TRP A 423 12.88 22.62 23.72
CA TRP A 423 12.51 21.80 24.88
C TRP A 423 13.71 21.06 25.52
N PRO A 424 14.48 21.71 26.42
CA PRO A 424 15.75 21.19 26.95
C PRO A 424 15.64 19.83 27.64
N VAL A 425 14.55 19.59 28.37
CA VAL A 425 14.33 18.32 29.08
C VAL A 425 14.15 17.15 28.11
N ALA A 426 13.47 17.37 26.98
CA ALA A 426 13.35 16.36 25.93
C ALA A 426 14.70 16.17 25.23
N ALA A 427 15.38 17.25 24.85
CA ALA A 427 16.68 17.23 24.18
C ALA A 427 17.71 16.36 24.94
N ALA A 428 17.87 16.61 26.25
CA ALA A 428 18.79 15.85 27.10
C ALA A 428 18.49 14.34 27.14
N ARG A 429 17.21 13.93 27.01
CA ARG A 429 16.82 12.51 26.99
C ARG A 429 17.08 11.86 25.64
N TYR A 430 16.97 12.60 24.53
CA TYR A 430 17.37 12.13 23.21
C TYR A 430 18.89 12.01 23.08
N GLU A 431 19.66 12.94 23.65
CA GLU A 431 21.11 12.82 23.76
C GLU A 431 21.51 11.60 24.59
N ALA A 432 20.89 11.39 25.74
CA ALA A 432 21.16 10.22 26.58
C ALA A 432 20.82 8.90 25.88
N LEU A 433 19.80 8.87 25.01
CA LEU A 433 19.44 7.69 24.24
C LEU A 433 20.56 7.27 23.28
N ALA A 434 21.26 8.22 22.66
CA ALA A 434 22.36 7.94 21.74
C ALA A 434 23.56 7.24 22.42
N ALA A 435 23.68 7.38 23.76
CA ALA A 435 24.72 6.76 24.57
C ALA A 435 24.25 5.49 25.32
N VAL A 436 23.06 4.96 25.01
CA VAL A 436 22.53 3.77 25.68
C VAL A 436 23.32 2.51 25.31
N GLU A 437 23.67 1.72 26.31
CA GLU A 437 24.27 0.40 26.12
C GLU A 437 23.27 -0.61 25.54
N THR A 438 23.73 -1.40 24.58
CA THR A 438 22.94 -2.44 23.91
C THR A 438 23.64 -3.79 23.91
N LYS A 439 22.86 -4.88 23.83
CA LYS A 439 23.35 -6.23 23.55
C LYS A 439 22.33 -7.00 22.72
N THR A 440 22.75 -8.02 21.98
CA THR A 440 21.85 -8.85 21.16
C THR A 440 21.67 -10.25 21.76
N LEU A 441 20.47 -10.80 21.63
CA LEU A 441 20.10 -12.15 22.06
C LEU A 441 19.34 -12.85 20.92
N ASP A 442 19.66 -14.11 20.64
CA ASP A 442 18.86 -14.96 19.74
C ASP A 442 17.86 -15.77 20.56
N VAL A 443 16.58 -15.70 20.18
CA VAL A 443 15.50 -16.50 20.78
C VAL A 443 14.73 -17.21 19.66
N GLY A 444 15.13 -18.45 19.37
CA GLY A 444 14.45 -19.31 18.40
C GLY A 444 14.59 -18.82 16.95
N GLY A 445 15.76 -18.28 16.57
CA GLY A 445 16.04 -17.75 15.24
C GLY A 445 15.59 -16.31 15.03
N GLN A 446 15.05 -15.67 16.07
CA GLN A 446 14.72 -14.24 16.09
C GLN A 446 15.76 -13.49 16.93
N VAL A 447 16.41 -12.49 16.32
CA VAL A 447 17.38 -11.62 17.02
C VAL A 447 16.64 -10.49 17.73
N PHE A 448 16.94 -10.33 19.02
CA PHE A 448 16.46 -9.25 19.88
C PHE A 448 17.62 -8.34 20.31
N THR A 449 17.44 -7.03 20.19
CA THR A 449 18.33 -6.02 20.75
C THR A 449 17.78 -5.56 22.10
N ILE A 450 18.57 -5.75 23.15
CA ILE A 450 18.26 -5.32 24.51
C ILE A 450 18.93 -3.97 24.76
N TYR A 451 18.18 -3.01 25.28
CA TYR A 451 18.63 -1.64 25.56
C TYR A 451 18.60 -1.37 27.07
N HIS A 452 19.67 -0.79 27.61
CA HIS A 452 19.69 -0.26 28.98
C HIS A 452 19.33 1.23 29.01
N ASN A 453 18.02 1.54 29.00
CA ASN A 453 17.53 2.92 28.95
C ASN A 453 16.90 3.33 30.28
N ARG A 454 17.68 4.00 31.14
CA ARG A 454 17.26 4.47 32.47
C ARG A 454 16.11 5.48 32.43
N SER A 455 16.03 6.30 31.39
CA SER A 455 14.97 7.31 31.24
C SER A 455 13.57 6.70 31.20
N ARG A 456 13.46 5.40 30.91
CA ARG A 456 12.17 4.69 30.91
C ARG A 456 11.69 4.25 32.29
N ALA A 457 12.52 4.35 33.34
CA ALA A 457 12.17 3.89 34.68
C ALA A 457 10.83 4.45 35.20
N GLY A 458 10.55 5.74 34.98
CA GLY A 458 9.31 6.38 35.40
C GLY A 458 8.06 5.77 34.76
N SER A 459 8.13 5.47 33.45
CA SER A 459 7.03 4.83 32.71
C SER A 459 6.91 3.33 33.01
N THR A 460 8.05 2.63 33.09
CA THR A 460 8.07 1.18 33.29
C THR A 460 7.58 0.84 34.69
N CYS A 461 8.03 1.55 35.73
CA CYS A 461 7.75 1.22 37.14
C CYS A 461 6.43 1.81 37.66
N ALA A 462 5.62 2.46 36.81
CA ALA A 462 4.38 3.11 37.22
C ALA A 462 3.34 2.08 37.72
N SER A 463 2.65 2.42 38.83
CA SER A 463 1.47 1.67 39.31
C SER A 463 0.32 1.74 38.30
N MET A 464 -0.40 0.61 38.18
CA MET A 464 -1.46 0.37 37.19
C MET A 464 -2.79 -0.07 37.81
N THR A 465 -2.98 0.14 39.11
CA THR A 465 -4.31 -0.10 39.71
C THR A 465 -5.30 0.93 39.15
N ALA A 466 -6.56 0.54 38.98
CA ALA A 466 -7.60 1.44 38.48
C ALA A 466 -7.70 2.73 39.32
N ALA A 467 -7.53 2.62 40.65
CA ALA A 467 -7.47 3.75 41.56
C ALA A 467 -6.25 4.66 41.32
N ALA A 468 -5.06 4.10 41.03
CA ALA A 468 -3.86 4.88 40.74
C ALA A 468 -3.90 5.56 39.37
N ILE A 469 -4.58 4.96 38.38
CA ILE A 469 -4.80 5.57 37.05
C ILE A 469 -5.80 6.73 37.19
N ALA A 470 -6.95 6.50 37.84
CA ALA A 470 -7.97 7.52 38.03
C ALA A 470 -7.50 8.74 38.86
N ALA A 471 -6.57 8.54 39.80
CA ALA A 471 -6.02 9.60 40.63
C ALA A 471 -4.92 10.44 39.95
N ARG A 472 -4.38 10.01 38.80
CA ARG A 472 -3.30 10.72 38.10
C ARG A 472 -3.88 11.62 37.01
N PRO A 473 -3.53 12.92 36.97
CA PRO A 473 -3.85 13.76 35.83
C PRO A 473 -3.28 13.14 34.55
N CYS A 474 -4.13 12.91 33.54
CA CYS A 474 -3.70 12.33 32.27
C CYS A 474 -2.69 13.27 31.58
N PHE A 475 -1.44 12.82 31.47
CA PHE A 475 -0.31 13.58 30.90
C PHE A 475 -0.39 13.77 29.38
N LEU A 476 -1.39 13.18 28.71
CA LEU A 476 -1.68 13.39 27.30
C LEU A 476 -2.74 14.48 27.07
N CYS A 477 -3.47 14.89 28.10
CA CYS A 477 -4.45 15.98 28.02
C CYS A 477 -3.75 17.35 28.08
N ASP A 478 -4.17 18.31 27.25
CA ASP A 478 -3.53 19.62 27.10
C ASP A 478 -3.21 20.34 28.41
N LYS A 479 -4.16 20.32 29.37
CA LYS A 479 -4.00 21.00 30.67
C LYS A 479 -2.86 20.46 31.53
N ASN A 480 -2.38 19.25 31.25
CA ASN A 480 -1.37 18.55 32.04
C ASN A 480 -0.05 18.37 31.26
N ARG A 481 0.05 18.88 30.03
CA ARG A 481 1.28 18.82 29.21
C ARG A 481 2.23 19.96 29.58
N PRO A 482 3.55 19.77 29.45
CA PRO A 482 4.52 20.86 29.55
C PRO A 482 4.20 21.96 28.53
N GLY A 483 4.37 23.23 28.91
CA GLY A 483 4.02 24.37 28.05
C GLY A 483 4.88 24.45 26.78
N GLU A 484 6.10 23.92 26.84
CA GLU A 484 7.05 23.85 25.73
C GLU A 484 6.66 22.78 24.69
N GLN A 485 5.85 21.78 25.08
CA GLN A 485 5.46 20.69 24.19
C GLN A 485 4.32 21.15 23.27
N THR A 486 4.67 21.50 22.04
CA THR A 486 3.69 21.83 20.99
C THR A 486 3.18 20.56 20.31
N ALA A 487 2.23 20.73 19.39
CA ALA A 487 1.56 19.63 18.71
C ALA A 487 1.42 19.91 17.21
N LEU A 488 1.67 18.89 16.40
CA LEU A 488 1.28 18.89 14.99
C LEU A 488 -0.13 18.29 14.88
N LEU A 489 -1.06 18.99 14.23
CA LEU A 489 -2.44 18.50 14.09
C LEU A 489 -2.57 17.59 12.87
N TRP A 490 -3.31 16.49 13.02
CA TRP A 490 -3.65 15.58 11.93
C TRP A 490 -4.98 14.90 12.22
N GLU A 491 -5.99 15.12 11.36
CA GLU A 491 -7.37 14.67 11.61
C GLU A 491 -7.90 15.09 13.01
N ASP A 492 -8.45 14.15 13.77
CA ASP A 492 -8.87 14.32 15.17
C ASP A 492 -7.74 14.04 16.18
N LEU A 493 -6.49 13.90 15.71
CA LEU A 493 -5.31 13.59 16.51
C LEU A 493 -4.32 14.76 16.60
N LYS A 494 -3.41 14.66 17.58
CA LYS A 494 -2.27 15.54 17.82
C LYS A 494 -0.99 14.71 17.88
N LEU A 495 -0.03 14.98 17.01
CA LEU A 495 1.30 14.37 17.07
C LEU A 495 2.19 15.20 18.00
N LEU A 496 2.77 14.53 18.99
CA LEU A 496 3.62 15.12 20.02
C LEU A 496 4.99 14.45 19.97
N VAL A 497 6.08 15.20 20.15
CA VAL A 497 7.39 14.58 20.42
C VAL A 497 7.30 13.83 21.75
N ASN A 498 7.66 12.55 21.75
CA ASN A 498 7.63 11.72 22.95
C ASN A 498 8.85 12.07 23.84
N PRO A 499 8.64 12.59 25.07
CA PRO A 499 9.73 12.99 25.94
C PRO A 499 10.46 11.81 26.61
N PHE A 500 10.02 10.57 26.39
CA PHE A 500 10.66 9.36 26.91
C PHE A 500 11.05 8.44 25.75
N PRO A 501 12.05 8.83 24.94
CA PRO A 501 12.32 8.19 23.66
C PRO A 501 12.89 6.79 23.81
N ILE A 502 12.57 5.97 22.81
CA ILE A 502 13.14 4.63 22.60
C ILE A 502 13.91 4.57 21.27
N HIS A 503 13.80 5.62 20.46
CA HIS A 503 14.44 5.79 19.17
C HIS A 503 14.78 7.27 18.96
N HIS A 504 15.72 7.57 18.05
CA HIS A 504 16.18 8.94 17.73
C HIS A 504 15.07 9.89 17.25
N GLN A 505 13.97 9.34 16.73
CA GLN A 505 12.74 10.07 16.45
C GLN A 505 11.58 9.22 16.95
N HIS A 506 10.85 9.72 17.95
CA HIS A 506 9.75 9.02 18.60
C HIS A 506 8.60 10.00 18.90
N PHE A 507 7.42 9.69 18.41
CA PHE A 507 6.22 10.52 18.59
C PHE A 507 5.11 9.76 19.29
N THR A 508 4.30 10.49 20.05
CA THR A 508 3.02 10.02 20.60
C THR A 508 1.90 10.75 19.87
N VAL A 509 0.99 10.01 19.24
CA VAL A 509 -0.11 10.56 18.44
C VAL A 509 -1.41 10.37 19.20
N VAL A 510 -1.94 11.44 19.76
CA VAL A 510 -2.98 11.42 20.80
C VAL A 510 -4.31 11.93 20.25
N ALA A 511 -5.43 11.31 20.64
CA ALA A 511 -6.75 11.88 20.33
C ALA A 511 -6.97 13.24 21.00
N LYS A 512 -7.55 14.21 20.28
CA LYS A 512 -7.85 15.56 20.82
C LYS A 512 -8.77 15.51 22.05
N ARG A 513 -9.67 14.53 22.12
CA ARG A 513 -10.57 14.29 23.26
C ARG A 513 -10.05 13.14 24.11
N HIS A 514 -10.22 13.24 25.43
CA HIS A 514 -9.93 12.15 26.36
C HIS A 514 -10.93 11.01 26.12
N GLN A 515 -10.44 9.87 25.65
CA GLN A 515 -11.25 8.70 25.32
C GLN A 515 -10.42 7.41 25.51
N PRO A 516 -11.03 6.26 25.84
CA PRO A 516 -10.29 5.03 26.13
C PRO A 516 -9.34 4.54 25.03
N GLN A 517 -8.23 3.88 25.40
CA GLN A 517 -7.26 3.25 24.49
C GLN A 517 -7.87 2.02 23.78
N ARG A 518 -8.66 2.25 22.72
CA ARG A 518 -9.31 1.22 21.90
C ARG A 518 -9.04 1.41 20.41
N LEU A 519 -8.62 0.34 19.73
CA LEU A 519 -8.28 0.39 18.31
C LEU A 519 -9.52 0.32 17.40
N ARG A 520 -10.59 -0.36 17.85
CA ARG A 520 -11.80 -0.61 17.08
C ARG A 520 -12.36 0.66 16.44
N GLY A 521 -12.45 0.66 15.12
CA GLY A 521 -12.93 1.79 14.33
C GLY A 521 -11.84 2.81 13.96
N ARG A 522 -10.58 2.56 14.31
CA ARG A 522 -9.41 3.41 13.98
C ARG A 522 -8.30 2.65 13.23
N GLU A 523 -8.55 1.42 12.79
CA GLU A 523 -7.62 0.60 12.00
C GLU A 523 -7.29 1.28 10.67
N ARG A 524 -8.31 1.83 9.99
CA ARG A 524 -8.13 2.61 8.76
C ARG A 524 -7.38 3.91 9.02
N GLN A 525 -7.57 4.52 10.18
CA GLN A 525 -6.82 5.72 10.58
C GLN A 525 -5.33 5.39 10.78
N MET A 526 -5.03 4.26 11.44
CA MET A 526 -3.65 3.76 11.57
C MET A 526 -3.01 3.47 10.21
N ALA A 527 -3.77 2.86 9.29
CA ALA A 527 -3.31 2.55 7.94
C ALA A 527 -2.97 3.81 7.12
N ARG A 528 -3.84 4.82 7.17
CA ARG A 528 -3.60 6.12 6.50
C ARG A 528 -2.38 6.83 7.07
N LEU A 529 -2.18 6.78 8.38
CA LEU A 529 -1.01 7.35 9.04
C LEU A 529 0.29 6.65 8.58
N ALA A 530 0.27 5.31 8.49
CA ALA A 530 1.41 4.54 7.99
C ALA A 530 1.70 4.78 6.50
N ALA A 531 0.66 4.93 5.67
CA ALA A 531 0.80 5.23 4.24
C ALA A 531 1.40 6.62 3.97
N GLN A 532 1.05 7.63 4.79
CA GLN A 532 1.59 8.99 4.64
C GLN A 532 3.03 9.14 5.16
N LEU A 533 3.53 8.16 5.93
CA LEU A 533 4.84 8.23 6.58
C LEU A 533 5.74 7.05 6.17
N PRO A 534 6.13 6.95 4.88
CA PRO A 534 7.15 5.97 4.47
C PRO A 534 8.44 6.17 5.27
N GLY A 535 9.08 5.07 5.67
CA GLY A 535 10.25 5.10 6.56
C GLY A 535 9.93 5.13 8.07
N TYR A 536 8.65 5.25 8.45
CA TYR A 536 8.19 5.13 9.83
C TYR A 536 7.29 3.91 10.04
N THR A 537 7.28 3.44 11.29
CA THR A 537 6.37 2.41 11.79
C THR A 537 5.41 3.06 12.78
N VAL A 538 4.11 2.93 12.52
CA VAL A 538 3.05 3.31 13.45
C VAL A 538 2.74 2.11 14.33
N PHE A 539 2.59 2.32 15.63
CA PHE A 539 2.23 1.25 16.55
C PHE A 539 1.11 1.64 17.50
N PHE A 540 0.31 0.65 17.82
CA PHE A 540 -0.76 0.71 18.80
C PHE A 540 -0.45 -0.31 19.90
N ASN A 541 -0.39 0.16 21.14
CA ASN A 541 -0.39 -0.74 22.29
C ASN A 541 -1.79 -0.77 22.91
N GLY A 542 -2.34 -1.96 23.09
CA GLY A 542 -3.60 -2.16 23.80
C GLY A 542 -3.53 -1.66 25.25
N ALA A 543 -4.68 -1.28 25.81
CA ALA A 543 -4.79 -0.75 27.18
C ALA A 543 -4.15 -1.67 28.23
N ARG A 544 -4.12 -2.99 27.97
CA ARG A 544 -3.53 -4.01 28.84
C ARG A 544 -2.27 -4.63 28.23
N CYS A 545 -1.62 -3.95 27.28
CA CYS A 545 -0.43 -4.41 26.55
C CYS A 545 0.75 -3.44 26.55
N GLY A 546 0.83 -2.56 27.55
CA GLY A 546 1.96 -1.63 27.68
C GLY A 546 1.67 -0.21 27.20
N ALA A 547 0.42 0.13 26.91
CA ALA A 547 0.02 1.53 26.68
C ALA A 547 0.45 2.43 27.85
N SER A 548 1.05 3.59 27.55
CA SER A 548 1.50 4.52 28.59
C SER A 548 0.35 5.25 29.29
N ALA A 549 -0.78 5.40 28.60
CA ALA A 549 -2.04 5.94 29.12
C ALA A 549 -3.19 5.03 28.67
N PRO A 550 -3.64 4.07 29.50
CA PRO A 550 -4.68 3.11 29.11
C PRO A 550 -6.08 3.74 28.99
N ASP A 551 -6.26 4.94 29.55
CA ASP A 551 -7.50 5.72 29.58
C ASP A 551 -7.59 6.77 28.47
N HIS A 552 -6.50 7.05 27.73
CA HIS A 552 -6.47 8.03 26.65
C HIS A 552 -5.86 7.45 25.37
N PHE A 553 -6.67 7.40 24.31
CA PHE A 553 -6.29 6.94 22.98
C PHE A 553 -5.03 7.62 22.42
N HIS A 554 -4.05 6.80 22.07
CA HIS A 554 -2.85 7.21 21.37
C HIS A 554 -2.25 6.08 20.51
N PHE A 555 -1.68 6.47 19.37
CA PHE A 555 -0.66 5.71 18.66
C PHE A 555 0.72 6.20 19.06
N GLN A 556 1.74 5.48 18.61
CA GLN A 556 3.12 5.95 18.65
C GLN A 556 3.75 5.76 17.26
N ILE A 557 4.76 6.57 16.95
CA ILE A 557 5.48 6.52 15.67
C ILE A 557 6.97 6.50 15.95
N VAL A 558 7.69 5.57 15.33
CA VAL A 558 9.16 5.50 15.35
C VAL A 558 9.69 5.27 13.93
N LYS A 559 10.94 5.65 13.68
CA LYS A 559 11.61 5.37 12.40
C LYS A 559 11.90 3.87 12.25
N ASN A 560 11.85 3.34 11.03
CA ASN A 560 11.94 1.90 10.75
C ASN A 560 13.25 1.23 11.20
N ALA A 561 14.33 1.99 11.40
CA ALA A 561 15.69 1.48 11.61
C ALA A 561 15.85 0.50 12.80
N VAL A 562 14.94 0.51 13.78
CA VAL A 562 15.01 -0.34 14.98
C VAL A 562 13.98 -1.48 15.03
N ILE A 563 13.18 -1.63 13.98
CA ILE A 563 12.09 -2.61 13.94
C ILE A 563 12.47 -3.74 13.00
N ASN A 564 12.59 -4.96 13.53
CA ASN A 564 12.82 -6.14 12.71
C ASN A 564 11.50 -6.63 12.10
N TRP A 565 11.16 -6.12 10.92
CA TRP A 565 10.00 -6.60 10.14
C TRP A 565 10.22 -7.96 9.44
N GLY A 566 11.35 -8.62 9.67
CA GLY A 566 11.69 -9.95 9.13
C GLY A 566 10.88 -11.07 9.77
N TYR A 567 11.53 -12.14 10.20
CA TYR A 567 10.87 -13.30 10.81
C TYR A 567 10.24 -12.94 12.17
N GLN A 568 8.91 -13.05 12.26
CA GLN A 568 8.11 -12.74 13.46
C GLN A 568 7.12 -13.87 13.77
N PRO A 569 7.56 -14.98 14.38
CA PRO A 569 6.73 -16.17 14.60
C PRO A 569 5.58 -15.97 15.62
N ARG A 570 5.59 -14.83 16.31
CA ARG A 570 4.63 -14.44 17.34
C ARG A 570 3.59 -13.44 16.85
N ALA A 571 3.67 -13.02 15.58
CA ALA A 571 2.80 -12.00 15.00
C ALA A 571 2.01 -12.55 13.80
N LEU A 572 0.74 -12.16 13.71
CA LEU A 572 -0.06 -12.32 12.51
C LEU A 572 0.32 -11.21 11.52
N ARG A 573 0.72 -11.61 10.30
CA ARG A 573 1.01 -10.64 9.22
C ARG A 573 -0.24 -10.41 8.39
N LEU A 574 -0.73 -9.17 8.36
CA LEU A 574 -1.94 -8.78 7.64
C LEU A 574 -1.64 -7.64 6.66
N THR A 575 -2.50 -7.49 5.65
CA THR A 575 -2.36 -6.45 4.61
C THR A 575 -3.59 -5.55 4.51
N THR A 576 -4.59 -5.75 5.37
CA THR A 576 -5.82 -4.97 5.37
C THR A 576 -6.19 -4.53 6.79
N PRO A 577 -6.70 -3.29 6.96
CA PRO A 577 -7.27 -2.82 8.23
C PRO A 577 -8.40 -3.72 8.74
N GLU A 578 -9.22 -4.26 7.82
CA GLU A 578 -10.34 -5.15 8.12
C GLU A 578 -9.86 -6.46 8.76
N GLY A 579 -8.72 -6.99 8.30
CA GLY A 579 -8.10 -8.16 8.92
C GLY A 579 -7.67 -7.89 10.37
N VAL A 580 -7.18 -6.68 10.66
CA VAL A 580 -6.82 -6.27 12.03
C VAL A 580 -8.06 -6.18 12.91
N ALA A 581 -9.13 -5.57 12.40
CA ALA A 581 -10.40 -5.44 13.10
C ALA A 581 -11.04 -6.81 13.44
N ALA A 582 -10.83 -7.82 12.59
CA ALA A 582 -11.38 -9.16 12.78
C ALA A 582 -10.75 -9.95 13.96
N ILE A 583 -9.55 -9.56 14.44
CA ILE A 583 -8.86 -10.28 15.53
C ILE A 583 -9.58 -10.12 16.88
N GLY A 584 -10.30 -9.01 17.08
CA GLY A 584 -11.04 -8.73 18.31
C GLY A 584 -10.16 -8.30 19.50
N ASN A 585 -10.71 -8.34 20.72
CA ASN A 585 -10.10 -7.93 22.01
C ASN A 585 -8.88 -6.99 21.96
N ASP A 586 -9.08 -5.75 21.48
CA ASP A 586 -8.01 -4.77 21.28
C ASP A 586 -7.26 -4.38 22.56
N GLU A 587 -7.83 -4.62 23.75
CA GLU A 587 -7.14 -4.37 25.02
C GLU A 587 -5.92 -5.27 25.20
N MET A 588 -5.96 -6.47 24.62
CA MET A 588 -4.92 -7.51 24.66
C MET A 588 -4.17 -7.66 23.32
N LEU A 589 -4.10 -6.60 22.51
CA LEU A 589 -3.38 -6.58 21.24
C LEU A 589 -2.28 -5.52 21.20
N ASN A 590 -1.18 -5.84 20.52
CA ASN A 590 -0.22 -4.86 20.02
C ASN A 590 -0.22 -4.94 18.49
N VAL A 591 -0.34 -3.80 17.82
CA VAL A 591 -0.39 -3.72 16.36
C VAL A 591 0.71 -2.80 15.87
N MET A 592 1.40 -3.19 14.81
CA MET A 592 2.38 -2.37 14.10
C MET A 592 1.94 -2.25 12.65
N ALA A 593 2.13 -1.08 12.05
CA ALA A 593 1.81 -0.81 10.65
C ALA A 593 2.96 -0.05 9.98
N ARG A 594 3.31 -0.42 8.76
CA ARG A 594 4.25 0.31 7.90
C ARG A 594 3.75 0.35 6.46
N SER A 595 4.25 1.30 5.68
CA SER A 595 4.10 1.28 4.22
C SER A 595 5.33 0.66 3.54
N VAL A 596 5.08 -0.23 2.57
CA VAL A 596 6.07 -0.85 1.67
C VAL A 596 5.49 -0.83 0.26
N ASP A 597 6.19 -0.22 -0.69
CA ASP A 597 5.79 -0.14 -2.11
C ASP A 597 4.33 0.29 -2.32
N GLY A 598 3.88 1.30 -1.55
CA GLY A 598 2.52 1.84 -1.62
C GLY A 598 1.44 1.00 -0.91
N ASN A 599 1.78 -0.18 -0.40
CA ASN A 599 0.88 -1.03 0.38
C ASN A 599 1.15 -0.91 1.88
N VAL A 600 0.12 -1.11 2.72
CA VAL A 600 0.27 -1.12 4.18
C VAL A 600 0.33 -2.55 4.69
N GLU A 601 1.39 -2.87 5.41
CA GLU A 601 1.56 -4.14 6.10
C GLU A 601 1.33 -3.96 7.60
N PHE A 602 0.72 -4.95 8.23
CA PHE A 602 0.49 -5.01 9.66
C PHE A 602 1.14 -6.23 10.30
N LEU A 603 1.71 -6.06 11.49
CA LEU A 603 2.03 -7.15 12.41
C LEU A 603 1.13 -7.04 13.63
N VAL A 604 0.37 -8.09 13.92
CA VAL A 604 -0.52 -8.13 15.08
C VAL A 604 -0.05 -9.18 16.07
N PHE A 605 0.33 -8.72 17.27
CA PHE A 605 0.80 -9.53 18.38
C PHE A 605 -0.37 -9.72 19.36
N ARG A 606 -0.81 -10.97 19.52
CA ARG A 606 -1.84 -11.33 20.51
C ARG A 606 -1.17 -11.55 21.86
N ARG A 607 -1.63 -10.84 22.89
CA ARG A 607 -1.07 -10.96 24.24
C ARG A 607 -1.94 -11.80 25.16
N THR A 608 -1.27 -12.55 26.01
CA THR A 608 -1.88 -13.39 27.06
C THR A 608 -1.77 -12.75 28.44
N ALA A 609 -0.76 -11.89 28.66
CA ALA A 609 -0.54 -11.18 29.91
C ALA A 609 -0.05 -9.75 29.68
N HIS A 610 -0.36 -8.83 30.59
CA HIS A 610 0.10 -7.44 30.52
C HIS A 610 1.60 -7.27 30.87
N ARG A 611 2.05 -7.92 31.95
CA ARG A 611 3.44 -7.98 32.41
C ARG A 611 3.82 -9.45 32.60
N PRO A 612 5.08 -9.84 32.34
CA PRO A 612 5.54 -11.19 32.67
C PRO A 612 5.57 -11.41 34.18
N LYS A 613 5.46 -12.66 34.64
CA LYS A 613 5.52 -13.04 36.06
C LYS A 613 6.83 -12.65 36.73
N CYS A 614 7.93 -12.64 35.98
CA CYS A 614 9.24 -12.23 36.51
C CYS A 614 9.35 -10.71 36.78
N TYR A 615 8.35 -9.91 36.39
CA TYR A 615 8.40 -8.46 36.45
C TYR A 615 8.76 -7.86 37.83
N PRO A 616 8.25 -8.37 38.98
CA PRO A 616 8.64 -7.86 40.30
C PRO A 616 10.14 -7.98 40.59
N GLU A 617 10.78 -9.00 40.01
CA GLU A 617 12.19 -9.31 40.23
C GLU A 617 13.09 -8.79 39.10
N MET A 618 12.58 -8.66 37.87
CA MET A 618 13.29 -8.20 36.68
C MET A 618 12.45 -7.18 35.90
N ARG A 619 12.89 -5.92 35.88
CA ARG A 619 12.14 -4.84 35.24
C ARG A 619 12.41 -4.83 33.73
N VAL A 620 11.42 -5.27 32.97
CA VAL A 620 11.41 -5.15 31.50
C VAL A 620 10.22 -4.31 31.08
N SER A 621 10.43 -3.37 30.15
CA SER A 621 9.35 -2.52 29.63
C SER A 621 8.33 -3.37 28.86
N PRO A 622 7.07 -3.48 29.34
CA PRO A 622 6.08 -4.35 28.72
C PRO A 622 5.73 -3.91 27.29
N ALA A 623 5.80 -2.60 27.04
CA ALA A 623 5.55 -1.99 25.74
C ALA A 623 6.61 -2.36 24.69
N SER A 624 7.85 -2.67 25.14
CA SER A 624 8.93 -3.05 24.21
C SER A 624 8.95 -4.54 23.89
N LEU A 625 8.44 -5.41 24.77
CA LEU A 625 8.52 -6.87 24.57
C LEU A 625 7.95 -7.35 23.22
N ASP A 626 7.07 -6.56 22.59
CA ASP A 626 6.45 -6.86 21.30
C ASP A 626 6.85 -5.87 20.18
N LEU A 627 7.91 -5.06 20.37
CA LEU A 627 8.47 -4.16 19.33
C LEU A 627 9.38 -4.92 18.37
N ALA A 628 8.91 -6.06 17.86
CA ALA A 628 9.53 -6.84 16.80
C ALA A 628 11.07 -6.90 16.92
N GLY A 629 11.59 -7.39 18.05
CA GLY A 629 13.02 -7.55 18.29
C GLY A 629 13.70 -6.46 19.13
N SER A 630 13.00 -5.52 19.75
CA SER A 630 13.61 -4.54 20.67
C SER A 630 13.12 -4.71 22.11
N VAL A 631 13.99 -4.85 23.10
CA VAL A 631 13.60 -4.99 24.53
C VAL A 631 14.28 -3.93 25.36
N ILE A 632 13.53 -3.23 26.23
CA ILE A 632 14.07 -2.16 27.05
C ILE A 632 14.08 -2.55 28.53
N THR A 633 15.25 -2.42 29.14
CA THR A 633 15.50 -2.63 30.56
C THR A 633 15.91 -1.30 31.20
N PRO A 634 15.16 -0.75 32.18
CA PRO A 634 15.51 0.51 32.82
C PRO A 634 16.56 0.36 33.94
N VAL A 635 16.87 -0.87 34.35
CA VAL A 635 17.80 -1.18 35.46
C VAL A 635 19.01 -1.94 34.92
N LYS A 636 20.22 -1.48 35.28
CA LYS A 636 21.49 -2.06 34.80
C LYS A 636 21.66 -3.53 35.17
N ALA A 637 21.36 -3.91 36.40
CA ALA A 637 21.46 -5.30 36.86
C ALA A 637 20.55 -6.26 36.07
N ASP A 638 19.36 -5.79 35.65
CA ASP A 638 18.45 -6.57 34.82
C ASP A 638 18.95 -6.68 33.37
N PHE A 639 19.51 -5.60 32.82
CA PHE A 639 20.21 -5.62 31.54
C PHE A 639 21.35 -6.64 31.53
N GLU A 640 22.13 -6.74 32.60
CA GLU A 640 23.22 -7.70 32.70
C GLU A 640 22.70 -9.13 32.83
N ARG A 641 21.67 -9.35 33.66
CA ARG A 641 21.11 -10.68 33.98
C ARG A 641 20.28 -11.31 32.87
N ILE A 642 19.59 -10.53 32.02
CA ILE A 642 18.71 -11.11 30.98
C ILE A 642 19.51 -11.87 29.92
N ASP A 643 19.14 -13.12 29.66
CA ASP A 643 19.74 -14.00 28.65
C ASP A 643 18.67 -14.57 27.69
N SER A 644 19.09 -15.32 26.68
CA SER A 644 18.17 -15.91 25.69
C SER A 644 17.11 -16.83 26.32
N ALA A 645 17.47 -17.60 27.35
CA ALA A 645 16.55 -18.51 28.01
C ALA A 645 15.47 -17.76 28.80
N THR A 646 15.88 -16.74 29.56
CA THR A 646 14.99 -15.88 30.34
C THR A 646 14.04 -15.10 29.43
N LEU A 647 14.58 -14.53 28.33
CA LEU A 647 13.77 -13.81 27.35
C LEU A 647 12.77 -14.73 26.64
N ALA A 648 13.17 -15.96 26.29
CA ALA A 648 12.27 -16.96 25.72
C ALA A 648 11.08 -17.27 26.67
N GLY A 649 11.36 -17.42 27.97
CA GLY A 649 10.32 -17.63 28.98
C GLY A 649 9.36 -16.45 29.10
N ILE A 650 9.89 -15.23 29.13
CA ILE A 650 9.09 -13.98 29.14
C ILE A 650 8.17 -13.94 27.92
N LEU A 651 8.73 -14.13 26.71
CA LEU A 651 7.97 -14.06 25.46
C LEU A 651 6.90 -15.15 25.40
N GLN A 652 7.20 -16.38 25.82
CA GLN A 652 6.21 -17.47 25.85
C GLN A 652 5.02 -17.13 26.76
N GLU A 653 5.25 -16.41 27.86
CA GLU A 653 4.20 -15.99 28.77
C GLU A 653 3.39 -14.81 28.24
N THR A 654 4.04 -13.84 27.58
CA THR A 654 3.41 -12.56 27.23
C THR A 654 2.85 -12.51 25.80
N CYS A 655 3.55 -13.15 24.86
CA CYS A 655 3.22 -13.19 23.44
C CYS A 655 3.70 -14.55 22.87
N PRO A 656 2.95 -15.64 23.13
CA PRO A 656 3.34 -16.97 22.68
C PRO A 656 3.45 -17.03 21.16
N VAL A 657 4.27 -17.96 20.67
CA VAL A 657 4.33 -18.28 19.24
C VAL A 657 2.92 -18.61 18.76
N VAL A 658 2.55 -18.12 17.58
CA VAL A 658 1.24 -18.47 17.02
C VAL A 658 1.26 -19.97 16.73
N GLU A 659 0.42 -20.73 17.45
CA GLU A 659 0.38 -22.19 17.33
C GLU A 659 0.17 -22.58 15.87
N THR A 660 1.22 -23.12 15.28
CA THR A 660 1.16 -23.64 13.92
C THR A 660 0.72 -25.10 14.04
N PRO A 661 -0.34 -25.53 13.32
CA PRO A 661 -0.76 -26.93 13.34
C PRO A 661 0.40 -27.86 13.04
N THR A 662 0.45 -29.02 13.71
CA THR A 662 1.46 -30.06 13.48
C THR A 662 0.85 -31.23 12.74
N LEU A 663 1.66 -31.87 11.91
CA LEU A 663 1.31 -32.97 11.03
C LEU A 663 2.21 -34.19 11.29
N ARG A 664 1.64 -35.40 11.26
CA ARG A 664 2.36 -36.68 11.29
C ARG A 664 2.51 -37.22 9.87
N VAL A 665 3.73 -37.24 9.34
CA VAL A 665 4.04 -37.72 8.00
C VAL A 665 4.68 -39.11 8.07
N GLY A 666 4.08 -40.12 7.44
CA GLY A 666 4.70 -41.45 7.28
C GLY A 666 5.79 -41.41 6.21
N ILE A 667 7.04 -41.69 6.59
CA ILE A 667 8.21 -41.58 5.70
C ILE A 667 8.53 -42.90 5.02
N VAL A 668 8.75 -43.96 5.81
CA VAL A 668 9.15 -45.28 5.30
C VAL A 668 8.74 -46.37 6.28
N THR A 669 8.32 -47.52 5.75
CA THR A 669 8.07 -48.75 6.51
C THR A 669 9.09 -49.81 6.11
N ALA A 670 9.77 -50.40 7.10
CA ALA A 670 10.78 -51.43 6.90
C ALA A 670 10.88 -52.35 8.11
N SER A 671 11.52 -53.52 7.97
CA SER A 671 11.86 -54.37 9.13
C SER A 671 12.97 -53.77 10.01
N ARG A 672 13.79 -52.87 9.43
CA ARG A 672 14.92 -52.19 10.07
C ARG A 672 14.98 -50.73 9.62
N LEU A 673 15.23 -49.81 10.56
CA LEU A 673 15.44 -48.39 10.31
C LEU A 673 16.81 -47.93 10.84
N ASP A 674 17.62 -47.32 9.97
CA ASP A 674 18.87 -46.68 10.35
C ASP A 674 18.70 -45.16 10.38
N ILE A 675 18.83 -44.55 11.56
CA ILE A 675 18.59 -43.14 11.83
C ILE A 675 19.83 -42.49 12.42
N ASP A 676 20.20 -41.32 11.90
CA ASP A 676 21.31 -40.51 12.40
C ASP A 676 20.78 -39.22 13.06
N PHE A 677 20.86 -39.14 14.39
CA PHE A 677 20.44 -37.98 15.16
C PHE A 677 21.53 -36.89 15.13
N ILE A 678 21.48 -36.05 14.09
CA ILE A 678 22.43 -34.95 13.85
C ILE A 678 22.44 -33.98 15.03
N THR A 679 21.28 -33.69 15.62
CA THR A 679 21.15 -32.96 16.88
C THR A 679 20.56 -33.84 17.98
N PRO A 680 20.68 -33.46 19.27
CA PRO A 680 20.22 -34.31 20.37
C PRO A 680 18.70 -34.47 20.43
N PHE A 681 18.22 -35.72 20.54
CA PHE A 681 16.82 -36.07 20.80
C PHE A 681 16.68 -36.76 22.15
N ARG A 682 15.46 -36.75 22.70
CA ARG A 682 15.09 -37.49 23.91
C ARG A 682 13.79 -38.27 23.71
N ASP A 683 13.71 -39.45 24.31
CA ASP A 683 12.44 -40.17 24.42
C ASP A 683 11.61 -39.72 25.65
N LEU A 684 10.44 -40.33 25.83
CA LEU A 684 9.56 -40.06 26.97
C LEU A 684 10.12 -40.52 28.33
N SER A 685 11.11 -41.43 28.34
CA SER A 685 11.82 -41.86 29.55
C SER A 685 12.97 -40.92 29.94
N GLY A 686 13.32 -39.97 29.06
CA GLY A 686 14.43 -39.05 29.24
C GLY A 686 15.76 -39.56 28.68
N ARG A 687 15.79 -40.72 28.00
CA ARG A 687 17.00 -41.24 27.34
C ARG A 687 17.38 -40.33 26.17
N LEU A 688 18.66 -39.99 26.07
CA LEU A 688 19.20 -39.15 25.01
C LEU A 688 19.73 -39.96 23.82
N TYR A 689 19.51 -39.42 22.61
CA TYR A 689 19.93 -39.99 21.33
C TYR A 689 20.77 -38.97 20.55
N ARG A 690 21.96 -39.37 20.10
CA ARG A 690 22.90 -38.55 19.30
C ARG A 690 23.71 -39.44 18.34
N GLY A 691 23.85 -39.03 17.09
CA GLY A 691 24.55 -39.82 16.06
C GLY A 691 23.77 -41.05 15.59
N PRO A 692 24.42 -42.02 14.93
CA PRO A 692 23.76 -43.14 14.26
C PRO A 692 23.19 -44.16 15.25
N HIS A 693 21.96 -44.61 14.98
CA HIS A 693 21.20 -45.60 15.72
C HIS A 693 20.43 -46.50 14.75
N THR A 694 20.29 -47.78 15.09
CA THR A 694 19.49 -48.75 14.34
C THR A 694 18.33 -49.20 15.21
N PHE A 695 17.15 -49.34 14.59
CA PHE A 695 15.93 -49.83 15.22
C PHE A 695 15.40 -51.01 14.42
N GLU A 696 15.16 -52.13 15.09
CA GLU A 696 14.62 -53.36 14.49
C GLU A 696 13.14 -53.54 14.87
N ALA A 697 12.33 -54.08 13.97
CA ALA A 697 10.89 -54.22 14.19
C ALA A 697 10.54 -55.06 15.43
N ALA A 698 11.35 -56.07 15.74
CA ALA A 698 11.18 -56.92 16.92
C ALA A 698 11.38 -56.18 18.25
N GLU A 699 12.04 -55.02 18.26
CA GLU A 699 12.36 -54.24 19.46
C GLU A 699 11.29 -53.18 19.79
N ILE A 700 10.39 -52.89 18.86
CA ILE A 700 9.40 -51.81 18.97
C ILE A 700 8.01 -52.40 19.21
N ALA A 701 7.71 -52.73 20.48
CA ALA A 701 6.39 -53.18 20.90
C ALA A 701 5.39 -52.01 21.05
N GLU A 702 5.86 -50.86 21.53
CA GLU A 702 5.07 -49.64 21.72
C GLU A 702 5.69 -48.49 20.89
N PRO A 703 4.90 -47.47 20.47
CA PRO A 703 5.43 -46.34 19.71
C PRO A 703 6.52 -45.58 20.47
N LEU A 704 7.73 -45.53 19.91
CA LEU A 704 8.85 -44.76 20.45
C LEU A 704 8.75 -43.31 19.95
N VAL A 705 8.44 -42.38 20.87
CA VAL A 705 8.34 -40.95 20.57
C VAL A 705 9.63 -40.24 20.95
N LEU A 706 10.25 -39.57 19.98
CA LEU A 706 11.55 -38.91 20.09
C LEU A 706 11.37 -37.41 19.80
N THR A 707 11.66 -36.58 20.79
CA THR A 707 11.51 -35.11 20.72
C THR A 707 12.88 -34.43 20.70
N PRO A 708 13.06 -33.33 19.95
CA PRO A 708 14.32 -32.58 19.95
C PRO A 708 14.58 -31.94 21.32
N LEU A 709 15.84 -31.88 21.73
CA LEU A 709 16.22 -31.24 22.98
C LEU A 709 16.09 -29.72 22.86
N ILE A 710 15.45 -29.09 23.86
CA ILE A 710 15.25 -27.64 23.92
C ILE A 710 16.61 -26.93 23.81
N GLY A 711 16.69 -25.88 22.97
CA GLY A 711 17.90 -25.09 22.74
C GLY A 711 18.78 -25.55 21.57
N PHE A 712 18.41 -26.63 20.87
CA PHE A 712 19.09 -27.11 19.67
C PHE A 712 18.16 -27.08 18.44
N PRO A 713 18.68 -26.85 17.22
CA PRO A 713 17.90 -27.03 16.01
C PRO A 713 17.50 -28.49 15.85
N SER A 714 16.30 -28.80 15.37
CA SER A 714 15.87 -30.19 15.18
C SER A 714 16.37 -30.74 13.84
N ARG A 715 17.25 -31.76 13.88
CA ARG A 715 17.76 -32.45 12.68
C ARG A 715 18.02 -33.93 12.94
N PHE A 716 17.44 -34.79 12.10
CA PHE A 716 17.77 -36.22 12.05
C PHE A 716 17.76 -36.69 10.59
N ALA A 717 18.52 -37.74 10.26
CA ALA A 717 18.55 -38.31 8.92
C ALA A 717 18.11 -39.77 8.92
N ILE A 718 17.36 -40.17 7.89
CA ILE A 718 17.00 -41.58 7.63
C ILE A 718 17.82 -42.04 6.42
N ALA A 719 18.55 -43.15 6.57
CA ALA A 719 19.55 -43.55 5.57
C ALA A 719 18.96 -44.09 4.26
N ARG A 720 17.79 -44.74 4.30
CA ARG A 720 17.18 -45.45 3.16
C ARG A 720 15.70 -45.07 3.01
N VAL A 721 15.42 -43.93 2.40
CA VAL A 721 14.06 -43.48 2.09
C VAL A 721 13.77 -43.74 0.60
N PRO A 722 12.76 -44.57 0.26
CA PRO A 722 12.30 -44.71 -1.11
C PRO A 722 11.53 -43.46 -1.56
N ILE A 723 11.77 -42.98 -2.78
CA ILE A 723 11.04 -41.88 -3.42
C ILE A 723 10.49 -42.32 -4.77
N GLY A 724 9.30 -41.84 -5.14
CA GLY A 724 8.66 -42.17 -6.43
C GLY A 724 8.20 -43.63 -6.50
N ILE A 725 7.53 -44.13 -5.47
CA ILE A 725 7.07 -45.52 -5.43
C ILE A 725 6.04 -45.72 -6.54
N ASP A 726 6.17 -46.80 -7.32
CA ASP A 726 5.34 -47.13 -8.49
C ASP A 726 5.42 -46.17 -9.70
N PHE A 727 6.42 -45.27 -9.74
CA PHE A 727 6.75 -44.42 -10.89
C PHE A 727 8.09 -44.80 -11.54
N HIS A 728 8.31 -44.36 -12.79
CA HIS A 728 9.48 -44.71 -13.61
C HIS A 728 10.82 -44.16 -13.09
N TRP A 729 10.80 -43.29 -12.07
CA TRP A 729 11.99 -42.65 -11.49
C TRP A 729 12.29 -43.09 -10.04
N HIS A 730 11.72 -44.21 -9.57
CA HIS A 730 11.93 -44.76 -8.23
C HIS A 730 13.41 -44.82 -7.80
N ARG A 731 13.77 -44.27 -6.62
CA ARG A 731 15.14 -44.29 -6.05
C ARG A 731 15.12 -44.44 -4.53
N ILE A 732 16.25 -44.86 -3.95
CA ILE A 732 16.47 -44.87 -2.49
C ILE A 732 17.58 -43.87 -2.16
N GLU A 733 17.31 -42.94 -1.24
CA GLU A 733 18.27 -41.90 -0.84
C GLU A 733 18.26 -41.64 0.68
N ARG A 734 19.33 -41.00 1.17
CA ARG A 734 19.41 -40.50 2.55
C ARG A 734 18.74 -39.13 2.63
N GLN A 735 17.73 -38.99 3.49
CA GLN A 735 17.01 -37.72 3.68
C GLN A 735 17.16 -37.18 5.10
N ILE A 736 17.22 -35.86 5.22
CA ILE A 736 17.31 -35.12 6.50
C ILE A 736 15.97 -34.48 6.79
N PHE A 737 15.50 -34.58 8.03
CA PHE A 737 14.20 -34.08 8.49
C PHE A 737 14.36 -33.15 9.70
N THR A 738 13.30 -32.39 9.99
CA THR A 738 13.16 -31.52 11.18
C THR A 738 11.93 -31.94 11.98
N GLY A 739 11.72 -31.37 13.17
CA GLY A 739 10.59 -31.70 14.05
C GLY A 739 10.89 -32.87 14.98
N SER A 740 9.86 -33.66 15.33
CA SER A 740 9.99 -34.85 16.17
C SER A 740 9.89 -36.12 15.31
N LEU A 741 10.28 -37.26 15.87
CA LEU A 741 10.22 -38.56 15.20
C LEU A 741 9.47 -39.54 16.08
N THR A 742 8.53 -40.28 15.51
CA THR A 742 7.86 -41.41 16.14
C THR A 742 8.17 -42.66 15.34
N ILE A 743 8.64 -43.72 15.99
CA ILE A 743 8.81 -45.04 15.38
C ILE A 743 7.72 -45.94 15.94
N ALA A 744 6.89 -46.51 15.08
CA ALA A 744 5.78 -47.36 15.49
C ALA A 744 5.71 -48.62 14.61
N GLY A 745 5.30 -49.76 15.16
CA GLY A 745 5.01 -50.94 14.35
C GLY A 745 3.96 -50.63 13.27
N ASP A 746 3.91 -51.42 12.20
CA ASP A 746 2.92 -51.30 11.10
C ASP A 746 1.73 -52.28 11.25
N GLY A 747 1.84 -53.26 12.14
CA GLY A 747 0.84 -54.32 12.37
C GLY A 747 1.00 -55.57 11.50
N ASN A 748 1.92 -55.54 10.52
CA ASN A 748 2.21 -56.62 9.58
C ASN A 748 3.67 -57.15 9.72
N GLY A 749 4.34 -56.81 10.82
CA GLY A 749 5.69 -57.28 11.15
C GLY A 749 6.83 -56.32 10.79
N GLY A 750 6.51 -55.08 10.36
CA GLY A 750 7.48 -53.99 10.13
C GLY A 750 7.32 -52.83 11.10
N ILE A 751 8.19 -51.82 10.96
CA ILE A 751 8.14 -50.54 11.68
C ILE A 751 8.13 -49.36 10.70
N THR A 752 7.36 -48.33 11.03
CA THR A 752 7.21 -47.09 10.27
C THR A 752 7.88 -45.92 10.98
N ALA A 753 8.71 -45.18 10.25
CA ALA A 753 9.20 -43.87 10.67
C ALA A 753 8.15 -42.79 10.38
N ILE A 754 7.67 -42.12 11.43
CA ILE A 754 6.65 -41.07 11.36
C ILE A 754 7.27 -39.75 11.81
N ASN A 755 7.45 -38.80 10.89
CA ASN A 755 7.95 -37.48 11.22
C ASN A 755 6.80 -36.57 11.70
N VAL A 756 6.95 -35.95 12.86
CA VAL A 756 5.99 -34.97 13.40
C VAL A 756 6.56 -33.56 13.22
N VAL A 757 5.95 -32.77 12.34
CA VAL A 757 6.50 -31.50 11.86
C VAL A 757 5.41 -30.42 11.82
N SER A 758 5.78 -29.14 11.88
CA SER A 758 4.83 -28.04 11.69
C SER A 758 4.32 -28.03 10.25
N VAL A 759 3.06 -27.64 10.02
CA VAL A 759 2.50 -27.52 8.66
C VAL A 759 3.35 -26.59 7.80
N GLU A 760 3.86 -25.49 8.35
CA GLU A 760 4.69 -24.55 7.58
C GLU A 760 6.05 -25.14 7.18
N ASP A 761 6.72 -25.89 8.06
CA ASP A 761 7.99 -26.53 7.72
C ASP A 761 7.81 -27.72 6.77
N TYR A 762 6.67 -28.40 6.86
CA TYR A 762 6.24 -29.39 5.89
C TYR A 762 6.04 -28.76 4.50
N LEU A 763 5.32 -27.63 4.42
CA LEU A 763 5.04 -26.94 3.16
C LEU A 763 6.29 -26.38 2.49
N LYS A 764 7.30 -25.94 3.26
CA LYS A 764 8.59 -25.52 2.68
C LYS A 764 9.23 -26.64 1.87
N SER A 765 9.13 -27.89 2.33
CA SER A 765 9.58 -29.05 1.56
C SER A 765 8.62 -29.34 0.41
N VAL A 766 7.31 -29.38 0.63
CA VAL A 766 6.34 -29.73 -0.41
C VAL A 766 6.43 -28.79 -1.60
N VAL A 767 6.37 -27.47 -1.38
CA VAL A 767 6.42 -26.48 -2.47
C VAL A 767 7.76 -26.56 -3.20
N SER A 768 8.87 -26.80 -2.49
CA SER A 768 10.20 -26.96 -3.11
C SER A 768 10.35 -28.26 -3.90
N SER A 769 9.63 -29.31 -3.52
CA SER A 769 9.64 -30.61 -4.20
C SER A 769 8.68 -30.67 -5.39
N GLU A 770 7.60 -29.89 -5.35
CA GLU A 770 6.58 -29.81 -6.41
C GLU A 770 6.98 -28.82 -7.53
N MET A 771 7.58 -27.68 -7.17
CA MET A 771 7.87 -26.57 -8.09
C MET A 771 9.37 -26.29 -8.21
N SER A 772 9.78 -25.72 -9.34
CA SER A 772 11.16 -25.30 -9.60
C SER A 772 11.62 -24.15 -8.70
N ALA A 773 12.95 -24.02 -8.56
CA ALA A 773 13.60 -22.88 -7.89
C ALA A 773 13.25 -21.53 -8.53
N ASP A 774 13.13 -21.51 -9.85
CA ASP A 774 12.96 -20.30 -10.67
C ASP A 774 11.48 -19.96 -10.95
N ALA A 775 10.55 -20.66 -10.29
CA ALA A 775 9.12 -20.48 -10.50
C ALA A 775 8.66 -19.09 -10.06
N HIS A 776 7.70 -18.53 -10.81
CA HIS A 776 7.18 -17.19 -10.53
C HIS A 776 6.61 -17.09 -9.10
N PRO A 777 6.88 -16.01 -8.34
CA PRO A 777 6.44 -15.91 -6.94
C PRO A 777 4.93 -16.04 -6.73
N GLN A 778 4.12 -15.61 -7.71
CA GLN A 778 2.67 -15.75 -7.64
C GLN A 778 2.23 -17.22 -7.73
N LEU A 779 2.90 -18.04 -8.55
CA LEU A 779 2.65 -19.48 -8.62
C LEU A 779 3.02 -20.16 -7.30
N LEU A 780 4.21 -19.86 -6.75
CA LEU A 780 4.66 -20.42 -5.48
C LEU A 780 3.71 -20.07 -4.31
N ARG A 781 3.18 -18.84 -4.29
CA ARG A 781 2.17 -18.41 -3.31
C ARG A 781 0.84 -19.15 -3.49
N ALA A 782 0.37 -19.31 -4.72
CA ALA A 782 -0.85 -20.08 -5.00
C ALA A 782 -0.68 -21.54 -4.54
N HIS A 783 0.46 -22.16 -4.90
CA HIS A 783 0.79 -23.54 -4.53
C HIS A 783 0.88 -23.75 -3.01
N ALA A 784 1.49 -22.80 -2.29
CA ALA A 784 1.55 -22.83 -0.83
C ALA A 784 0.16 -22.80 -0.18
N VAL A 785 -0.76 -21.97 -0.68
CA VAL A 785 -2.13 -21.86 -0.16
C VAL A 785 -2.93 -23.14 -0.41
N ILE A 786 -2.91 -23.70 -1.63
CA ILE A 786 -3.64 -24.94 -1.92
C ILE A 786 -3.09 -26.11 -1.12
N SER A 787 -1.76 -26.22 -1.01
CA SER A 787 -1.11 -27.31 -0.29
C SER A 787 -1.43 -27.25 1.20
N ARG A 788 -1.49 -26.04 1.77
CA ARG A 788 -1.93 -25.80 3.15
C ARG A 788 -3.40 -26.14 3.35
N SER A 789 -4.26 -25.69 2.43
CA SER A 789 -5.71 -25.91 2.51
C SER A 789 -6.02 -27.41 2.49
N TRP A 790 -5.40 -28.13 1.55
CA TRP A 790 -5.55 -29.57 1.42
C TRP A 790 -5.10 -30.29 2.69
N VAL A 791 -3.88 -30.05 3.19
CA VAL A 791 -3.37 -30.78 4.37
C VAL A 791 -4.15 -30.48 5.64
N LEU A 792 -4.62 -29.24 5.82
CA LEU A 792 -5.46 -28.88 6.96
C LEU A 792 -6.87 -29.46 6.85
N ALA A 793 -7.45 -29.52 5.65
CA ALA A 793 -8.72 -30.20 5.42
C ALA A 793 -8.62 -31.68 5.79
N GLN A 794 -7.50 -32.34 5.45
CA GLN A 794 -7.24 -33.72 5.89
C GLN A 794 -7.17 -33.82 7.42
N LEU A 795 -6.53 -32.88 8.11
CA LEU A 795 -6.48 -32.89 9.58
C LEU A 795 -7.87 -32.69 10.21
N GLU A 796 -8.71 -31.80 9.67
CA GLU A 796 -10.07 -31.53 10.18
C GLU A 796 -11.04 -32.70 9.97
N SER A 797 -10.96 -33.40 8.83
CA SER A 797 -11.81 -34.57 8.56
C SER A 797 -11.53 -35.76 9.49
N GLY A 798 -10.45 -35.71 10.28
CA GLY A 798 -10.09 -36.74 11.25
C GLY A 798 -9.78 -38.11 10.62
N ARG A 799 -9.67 -39.14 11.46
CA ARG A 799 -9.53 -40.55 11.02
C ARG A 799 -10.91 -41.18 10.84
N ALA A 800 -11.71 -40.63 9.94
CA ALA A 800 -13.01 -41.21 9.63
C ALA A 800 -12.82 -42.70 9.25
N PRO A 801 -13.68 -43.62 9.75
CA PRO A 801 -13.60 -45.02 9.36
C PRO A 801 -13.73 -45.13 7.84
N ALA A 802 -12.95 -46.03 7.24
CA ALA A 802 -13.04 -46.33 5.81
C ALA A 802 -14.50 -46.49 5.42
N LEU A 803 -14.95 -45.77 4.38
CA LEU A 803 -16.26 -46.00 3.80
C LEU A 803 -16.36 -47.48 3.38
N PRO A 804 -17.51 -48.15 3.57
CA PRO A 804 -17.65 -49.56 3.21
C PRO A 804 -17.35 -49.80 1.73
N ASP A 805 -16.44 -50.75 1.49
CA ASP A 805 -15.86 -51.23 0.23
C ASP A 805 -15.69 -50.22 -0.91
N ASP A 806 -14.41 -49.88 -1.14
CA ASP A 806 -13.79 -49.26 -2.32
C ASP A 806 -13.95 -50.12 -3.60
N ARG A 807 -14.98 -50.97 -3.66
CA ARG A 807 -15.24 -51.98 -4.69
C ARG A 807 -16.74 -52.22 -4.82
N ARG A 808 -17.31 -51.92 -5.99
CA ARG A 808 -18.37 -52.76 -6.55
C ARG A 808 -17.68 -53.75 -7.45
N ASP A 809 -17.52 -54.98 -6.96
CA ASP A 809 -17.21 -56.15 -7.77
C ASP A 809 -18.54 -56.92 -7.93
N ASP A 810 -19.44 -56.41 -8.78
CA ASP A 810 -20.54 -57.20 -9.32
C ASP A 810 -20.07 -57.96 -10.58
N ASP A 811 -20.81 -58.99 -11.03
CA ASP A 811 -20.43 -59.80 -12.19
C ASP A 811 -20.39 -58.95 -13.49
N GLY A 812 -19.31 -58.19 -13.71
CA GLY A 812 -19.12 -57.35 -14.89
C GLY A 812 -18.40 -56.01 -14.70
N GLU A 813 -18.23 -55.48 -13.48
CA GLU A 813 -17.68 -54.13 -13.26
C GLU A 813 -16.75 -54.04 -12.03
N ILE A 814 -15.71 -53.22 -12.13
CA ILE A 814 -14.73 -52.90 -11.08
C ILE A 814 -14.58 -51.38 -11.01
N VAL A 815 -15.16 -50.74 -9.99
CA VAL A 815 -15.00 -49.30 -9.73
C VAL A 815 -14.16 -49.11 -8.47
N ARG A 816 -13.00 -48.46 -8.60
CA ARG A 816 -12.07 -48.20 -7.49
C ARG A 816 -11.59 -46.76 -7.50
N TRP A 817 -11.75 -46.05 -6.38
CA TRP A 817 -11.06 -44.77 -6.15
C TRP A 817 -10.17 -44.91 -4.92
N TYR A 818 -9.14 -44.07 -4.87
CA TYR A 818 -8.15 -44.08 -3.80
C TYR A 818 -8.34 -42.80 -3.00
N ASP A 819 -8.74 -42.94 -1.74
CA ASP A 819 -8.84 -41.86 -0.77
C ASP A 819 -8.04 -42.22 0.50
N ARG A 820 -7.96 -41.31 1.48
CA ARG A 820 -7.14 -41.42 2.70
C ARG A 820 -7.43 -42.62 3.61
N SER A 821 -8.44 -43.45 3.31
CA SER A 821 -8.79 -44.66 4.09
C SER A 821 -7.62 -45.66 4.27
N GLN A 822 -6.50 -45.49 3.56
CA GLN A 822 -5.32 -46.35 3.65
C GLN A 822 -4.32 -46.00 4.78
N HIS A 823 -4.43 -44.84 5.45
CA HIS A 823 -3.47 -44.45 6.51
C HIS A 823 -4.12 -44.41 7.90
N THR A 824 -3.95 -45.48 8.68
CA THR A 824 -4.53 -45.58 10.04
C THR A 824 -3.66 -44.98 11.15
N ARG A 825 -2.36 -44.75 10.88
CA ARG A 825 -1.33 -44.44 11.90
C ARG A 825 -0.62 -43.10 11.74
N PHE A 826 -0.78 -42.41 10.62
CA PHE A 826 -0.20 -41.08 10.35
C PHE A 826 -1.16 -40.27 9.48
N ASP A 827 -0.94 -38.95 9.39
CA ASP A 827 -1.91 -38.05 8.79
C ASP A 827 -1.78 -37.99 7.26
N VAL A 828 -0.56 -38.00 6.73
CA VAL A 828 -0.23 -38.06 5.29
C VAL A 828 1.03 -38.91 5.07
N CYS A 829 1.24 -39.44 3.86
CA CYS A 829 2.51 -40.06 3.48
C CYS A 829 3.45 -39.06 2.79
N ALA A 830 4.74 -39.39 2.74
CA ALA A 830 5.77 -38.55 2.13
C ALA A 830 5.85 -38.62 0.59
N ASP A 831 4.98 -39.39 -0.04
CA ASP A 831 5.05 -39.75 -1.47
C ASP A 831 3.94 -39.09 -2.31
N ASP A 832 4.01 -39.28 -3.64
CA ASP A 832 3.07 -38.77 -4.66
C ASP A 832 1.58 -39.07 -4.37
N HIS A 833 1.30 -40.09 -3.55
CA HIS A 833 -0.07 -40.41 -3.11
C HIS A 833 -0.71 -39.28 -2.29
N CYS A 834 0.07 -38.54 -1.48
CA CYS A 834 -0.41 -37.38 -0.72
C CYS A 834 0.19 -36.09 -1.29
N GLN A 835 1.42 -35.78 -0.92
CA GLN A 835 2.21 -34.66 -1.46
C GLN A 835 3.69 -35.02 -1.31
N ARG A 836 4.54 -34.58 -2.24
CA ARG A 836 5.97 -34.88 -2.19
C ARG A 836 6.67 -34.21 -1.01
N TYR A 837 6.94 -34.95 0.05
CA TYR A 837 7.66 -34.45 1.24
C TYR A 837 9.02 -35.15 1.37
N GLN A 838 10.10 -34.41 1.19
CA GLN A 838 11.48 -34.94 1.17
C GLN A 838 12.37 -34.32 2.27
N GLY A 839 11.74 -33.69 3.27
CA GLY A 839 12.41 -33.08 4.41
C GLY A 839 13.28 -31.86 4.03
N LEU A 840 14.31 -31.61 4.83
CA LEU A 840 15.29 -30.54 4.64
C LEU A 840 16.22 -30.77 3.43
N SER A 841 16.38 -32.02 2.97
CA SER A 841 17.32 -32.36 1.88
C SER A 841 17.01 -31.66 0.55
N ARG A 842 15.76 -31.21 0.36
CA ARG A 842 15.27 -30.59 -0.89
C ARG A 842 14.78 -29.15 -0.70
N ILE A 843 14.96 -28.57 0.49
CA ILE A 843 14.73 -27.13 0.71
C ILE A 843 15.94 -26.36 0.14
N GLY A 844 16.00 -26.28 -1.18
CA GLY A 844 17.02 -25.53 -1.93
C GLY A 844 16.49 -24.20 -2.52
N ASN A 845 15.18 -23.96 -2.46
CA ASN A 845 14.53 -22.81 -3.07
C ASN A 845 14.17 -21.75 -2.03
N ALA A 846 14.94 -20.65 -1.97
CA ALA A 846 14.65 -19.51 -1.10
C ALA A 846 13.30 -18.84 -1.43
N ALA A 847 12.91 -18.79 -2.70
CA ALA A 847 11.64 -18.23 -3.14
C ALA A 847 10.43 -19.06 -2.69
N ALA A 848 10.54 -20.39 -2.66
CA ALA A 848 9.49 -21.25 -2.10
C ALA A 848 9.31 -21.03 -0.59
N VAL A 849 10.42 -20.92 0.16
CA VAL A 849 10.37 -20.61 1.59
C VAL A 849 9.72 -19.24 1.83
N GLU A 850 10.11 -18.23 1.05
CA GLU A 850 9.52 -16.90 1.13
C GLU A 850 8.02 -16.92 0.79
N ALA A 851 7.61 -17.66 -0.24
CA ALA A 851 6.20 -17.79 -0.62
C ALA A 851 5.36 -18.47 0.46
N VAL A 852 5.89 -19.51 1.11
CA VAL A 852 5.23 -20.18 2.25
C VAL A 852 5.09 -19.23 3.43
N GLU A 853 6.14 -18.49 3.80
CA GLU A 853 6.08 -17.52 4.91
C GLU A 853 5.18 -16.31 4.59
N ALA A 854 5.20 -15.80 3.35
CA ALA A 854 4.33 -14.72 2.91
C ALA A 854 2.83 -15.11 2.98
N THR A 855 2.54 -16.39 2.76
CA THR A 855 1.19 -16.96 2.79
C THR A 855 0.88 -17.76 4.06
N ARG A 856 1.70 -17.64 5.11
CA ARG A 856 1.57 -18.41 6.36
C ARG A 856 0.14 -18.44 6.90
N GLY A 857 -0.42 -19.62 7.15
CA GLY A 857 -1.80 -19.72 7.65
C GLY A 857 -2.91 -19.28 6.68
N MET A 858 -2.61 -18.83 5.45
CA MET A 858 -3.62 -18.58 4.41
C MET A 858 -4.13 -19.91 3.83
N VAL A 859 -5.45 -20.05 3.79
CA VAL A 859 -6.18 -21.24 3.32
C VAL A 859 -7.36 -20.84 2.44
N LEU A 860 -7.85 -21.78 1.65
CA LEU A 860 -9.10 -21.69 0.91
C LEU A 860 -10.25 -22.23 1.76
N THR A 861 -11.31 -21.45 1.86
CA THR A 861 -12.56 -21.84 2.51
C THR A 861 -13.76 -21.64 1.60
N SER A 862 -14.78 -22.47 1.78
CA SER A 862 -16.08 -22.34 1.12
C SER A 862 -17.18 -22.66 2.13
N GLY A 863 -18.15 -21.75 2.29
CA GLY A 863 -19.17 -21.86 3.33
C GLY A 863 -18.59 -21.98 4.75
N GLY A 864 -17.44 -21.34 5.00
CA GLY A 864 -16.72 -21.40 6.29
C GLY A 864 -15.95 -22.69 6.58
N LYS A 865 -15.94 -23.67 5.67
CA LYS A 865 -15.18 -24.94 5.79
C LYS A 865 -13.92 -24.91 4.93
N LEU A 866 -12.86 -25.62 5.33
CA LEU A 866 -11.66 -25.76 4.51
C LEU A 866 -11.97 -26.47 3.18
N CYS A 867 -11.43 -25.97 2.08
CA CYS A 867 -11.54 -26.61 0.78
C CYS A 867 -10.58 -27.80 0.65
N ASP A 868 -11.05 -28.91 0.08
CA ASP A 868 -10.20 -29.97 -0.49
C ASP A 868 -9.52 -29.44 -1.78
N ALA A 869 -8.37 -28.80 -1.62
CA ALA A 869 -7.68 -28.07 -2.68
C ALA A 869 -6.74 -28.97 -3.50
N ARG A 870 -7.29 -29.95 -4.23
CA ARG A 870 -6.52 -30.83 -5.12
C ARG A 870 -5.98 -30.07 -6.34
N PHE A 871 -4.87 -30.56 -6.89
CA PHE A 871 -4.22 -29.98 -8.06
C PHE A 871 -3.61 -31.06 -8.94
N SER A 872 -3.43 -30.77 -10.22
CA SER A 872 -2.81 -31.70 -11.19
C SER A 872 -1.86 -30.97 -12.13
N LYS A 873 -1.02 -31.73 -12.84
CA LYS A 873 0.03 -31.17 -13.70
C LYS A 873 -0.56 -30.36 -14.85
N CYS A 874 -1.44 -30.97 -15.63
CA CYS A 874 -2.09 -30.35 -16.78
C CYS A 874 -3.53 -30.83 -16.90
N CYS A 875 -4.50 -29.90 -16.90
CA CYS A 875 -5.92 -30.27 -16.97
C CYS A 875 -6.32 -30.77 -18.37
N GLY A 876 -5.64 -30.34 -19.43
CA GLY A 876 -5.97 -30.65 -20.83
C GLY A 876 -6.92 -29.65 -21.50
N GLY A 877 -7.20 -28.53 -20.82
CA GLY A 877 -8.01 -27.39 -21.27
C GLY A 877 -9.33 -27.21 -20.50
N VAL A 878 -9.79 -28.24 -19.77
CA VAL A 878 -11.01 -28.20 -18.94
C VAL A 878 -10.74 -28.91 -17.61
N PHE A 879 -11.20 -28.33 -16.49
CA PHE A 879 -11.11 -28.94 -15.16
C PHE A 879 -12.18 -30.00 -14.96
N GLU A 880 -11.87 -31.03 -14.19
CA GLU A 880 -12.80 -32.14 -13.93
C GLU A 880 -13.57 -31.94 -12.62
N ARG A 881 -14.76 -32.53 -12.56
CA ARG A 881 -15.57 -32.65 -11.34
C ARG A 881 -14.93 -33.66 -10.38
N PHE A 882 -14.91 -33.32 -9.09
CA PHE A 882 -14.34 -34.18 -8.04
C PHE A 882 -14.91 -35.61 -8.04
N SER A 883 -16.23 -35.74 -8.10
CA SER A 883 -16.94 -37.03 -8.01
C SER A 883 -16.66 -37.99 -9.19
N ASN A 884 -16.14 -37.50 -10.31
CA ASN A 884 -15.73 -38.33 -11.44
C ASN A 884 -14.41 -39.08 -11.16
N CYS A 885 -13.52 -38.49 -10.35
CA CYS A 885 -12.22 -39.06 -10.01
C CYS A 885 -12.21 -39.79 -8.66
N TRP A 886 -13.00 -39.33 -7.68
CA TRP A 886 -13.00 -39.87 -6.31
C TRP A 886 -14.39 -40.32 -5.85
N ASN A 887 -14.65 -40.30 -4.54
CA ASN A 887 -15.94 -40.63 -3.96
C ASN A 887 -17.04 -39.71 -4.52
N PRO A 888 -18.30 -40.19 -4.58
CA PRO A 888 -19.41 -39.48 -5.22
C PRO A 888 -19.93 -38.30 -4.36
N VAL A 889 -19.07 -37.33 -4.10
CA VAL A 889 -19.35 -36.08 -3.39
C VAL A 889 -19.02 -34.93 -4.33
N ASP A 890 -19.90 -33.94 -4.40
CA ASP A 890 -19.68 -32.73 -5.18
C ASP A 890 -19.37 -31.54 -4.27
N TYR A 891 -18.43 -30.72 -4.73
CA TYR A 891 -18.05 -29.47 -4.08
C TYR A 891 -18.27 -28.32 -5.06
N ASP A 892 -18.93 -27.25 -4.63
CA ASP A 892 -19.24 -26.10 -5.48
C ASP A 892 -17.97 -25.43 -6.07
N TYR A 893 -16.87 -25.49 -5.32
CA TYR A 893 -15.56 -24.96 -5.69
C TYR A 893 -14.69 -25.93 -6.52
N LEU A 894 -15.15 -27.16 -6.82
CA LEU A 894 -14.49 -28.14 -7.69
C LEU A 894 -15.41 -28.57 -8.83
N ARG A 895 -15.85 -27.58 -9.61
CA ARG A 895 -16.74 -27.75 -10.75
C ARG A 895 -15.99 -27.61 -12.08
N PRO A 896 -16.48 -28.19 -13.17
CA PRO A 896 -15.84 -28.08 -14.47
C PRO A 896 -15.94 -26.65 -15.02
N LEU A 897 -14.78 -26.08 -15.41
CA LEU A 897 -14.62 -24.80 -16.09
C LEU A 897 -13.48 -24.91 -17.11
N ARG A 898 -13.42 -23.95 -18.04
CA ARG A 898 -12.33 -23.85 -19.02
C ARG A 898 -11.08 -23.22 -18.39
N ASP A 899 -9.91 -23.77 -18.74
CA ASP A 899 -8.60 -23.20 -18.37
C ASP A 899 -8.23 -22.04 -19.30
N SER A 900 -9.07 -21.02 -19.39
CA SER A 900 -8.84 -19.83 -20.23
C SER A 900 -9.51 -18.59 -19.63
N ALA A 901 -9.33 -17.43 -20.28
CA ALA A 901 -9.97 -16.19 -19.86
C ALA A 901 -11.51 -16.24 -19.94
N ASP A 902 -12.08 -17.08 -20.82
CA ASP A 902 -13.52 -17.35 -20.88
C ASP A 902 -13.82 -18.72 -20.25
N GLU A 903 -14.03 -18.69 -18.94
CA GLU A 903 -14.24 -19.88 -18.10
C GLU A 903 -15.50 -20.68 -18.44
N THR A 904 -16.46 -20.06 -19.14
CA THR A 904 -17.82 -20.61 -19.35
C THR A 904 -18.02 -21.32 -20.68
N ASP A 905 -17.13 -21.12 -21.66
CA ASP A 905 -17.17 -21.78 -22.97
C ASP A 905 -16.63 -23.22 -22.89
N VAL A 906 -17.31 -24.08 -22.12
CA VAL A 906 -16.95 -25.49 -21.95
C VAL A 906 -17.76 -26.34 -22.95
N PRO A 907 -17.11 -27.05 -23.90
CA PRO A 907 -17.81 -28.00 -24.76
C PRO A 907 -18.36 -29.18 -23.95
N ASP A 908 -19.44 -29.80 -24.42
CA ASP A 908 -20.00 -30.99 -23.78
C ASP A 908 -19.14 -32.23 -24.06
N LEU A 909 -18.04 -32.36 -23.32
CA LEU A 909 -17.08 -33.46 -23.45
C LEU A 909 -17.59 -34.79 -22.88
N THR A 910 -18.81 -34.82 -22.35
CA THR A 910 -19.47 -36.09 -21.99
C THR A 910 -19.89 -36.89 -23.23
N ARG A 911 -19.98 -36.24 -24.39
CA ARG A 911 -20.27 -36.84 -25.70
C ARG A 911 -18.98 -37.27 -26.41
N GLU A 912 -18.93 -38.52 -26.86
CA GLU A 912 -17.75 -39.09 -27.55
C GLU A 912 -17.29 -38.30 -28.78
N GLU A 913 -18.23 -37.80 -29.59
CA GLU A 913 -17.91 -37.02 -30.80
C GLU A 913 -17.21 -35.70 -30.45
N GLU A 914 -17.69 -35.00 -29.43
CA GLU A 914 -17.09 -33.76 -28.92
C GLU A 914 -15.74 -34.02 -28.26
N ALA A 915 -15.67 -35.05 -27.42
CA ALA A 915 -14.43 -35.47 -26.77
C ALA A 915 -13.34 -35.81 -27.80
N ARG A 916 -13.70 -36.53 -28.88
CA ARG A 916 -12.77 -36.81 -30.00
C ARG A 916 -12.30 -35.52 -30.66
N ARG A 917 -13.20 -34.59 -31.01
CA ARG A 917 -12.83 -33.31 -31.62
C ARG A 917 -11.90 -32.50 -30.70
N TRP A 918 -12.17 -32.48 -29.40
CA TRP A 918 -11.39 -31.77 -28.40
C TRP A 918 -9.99 -32.36 -28.19
N ILE A 919 -9.90 -33.68 -28.05
CA ILE A 919 -8.65 -34.41 -27.79
C ILE A 919 -7.75 -34.38 -29.01
N LEU A 920 -8.30 -34.49 -30.23
CA LEU A 920 -7.51 -34.37 -31.46
C LEU A 920 -7.19 -32.92 -31.84
N GLY A 921 -7.92 -31.95 -31.29
CA GLY A 921 -7.70 -30.53 -31.49
C GLY A 921 -6.63 -29.93 -30.59
N SER A 922 -6.32 -28.66 -30.84
CA SER A 922 -5.44 -27.82 -30.02
C SER A 922 -6.17 -26.53 -29.62
N PRO A 923 -7.12 -26.60 -28.67
CA PRO A 923 -7.90 -25.43 -28.25
C PRO A 923 -7.04 -24.46 -27.44
N ASP A 924 -7.40 -23.18 -27.47
CA ASP A 924 -6.79 -22.17 -26.61
C ASP A 924 -7.08 -22.46 -25.13
N ALA A 925 -6.02 -22.47 -24.33
CA ALA A 925 -6.02 -22.71 -22.88
C ALA A 925 -4.69 -22.25 -22.27
N TYR A 926 -4.69 -21.80 -21.02
CA TYR A 926 -3.46 -21.43 -20.29
C TYR A 926 -2.47 -22.60 -20.21
N CYS A 927 -2.94 -23.84 -20.08
CA CYS A 927 -2.06 -25.02 -20.12
C CYS A 927 -1.62 -25.48 -21.52
N ASN A 928 -2.11 -24.84 -22.59
CA ASN A 928 -1.65 -25.07 -23.96
C ASN A 928 -0.61 -24.01 -24.35
N THR A 929 0.65 -24.24 -24.00
CA THR A 929 1.71 -23.25 -24.20
C THR A 929 2.87 -23.79 -25.03
N ALA A 930 3.41 -22.92 -25.88
CA ALA A 930 4.66 -23.13 -26.61
C ALA A 930 5.85 -22.38 -25.95
N ASP A 931 5.63 -21.70 -24.82
CA ASP A 931 6.64 -20.96 -24.07
C ASP A 931 7.50 -21.93 -23.24
N ILE A 932 8.51 -22.51 -23.89
CA ILE A 932 9.46 -23.45 -23.29
C ILE A 932 10.23 -22.83 -22.10
N PRO A 933 10.74 -21.58 -22.18
CA PRO A 933 11.38 -20.92 -21.03
C PRO A 933 10.46 -20.80 -19.79
N ALA A 934 9.19 -20.44 -19.98
CA ALA A 934 8.21 -20.37 -18.89
C ALA A 934 7.99 -21.73 -18.22
N LEU A 935 7.91 -22.80 -19.01
CA LEU A 935 7.77 -24.17 -18.52
C LEU A 935 9.03 -24.63 -17.78
N ASP A 936 10.22 -24.34 -18.32
CA ASP A 936 11.51 -24.68 -17.72
C ASP A 936 11.73 -23.98 -16.37
N ALA A 937 11.25 -22.74 -16.25
CA ALA A 937 11.29 -21.97 -15.02
C ALA A 937 10.28 -22.48 -13.97
N ALA A 938 9.15 -23.05 -14.38
CA ALA A 938 8.10 -23.52 -13.47
C ALA A 938 8.29 -24.96 -12.96
N LEU A 939 8.83 -25.85 -13.79
CA LEU A 939 8.84 -27.30 -13.52
C LEU A 939 10.21 -27.86 -13.09
N ASN A 940 10.19 -28.84 -12.20
CA ASN A 940 11.39 -29.53 -11.73
C ASN A 940 12.02 -30.42 -12.83
N ALA A 941 13.32 -30.70 -12.69
CA ALA A 941 14.15 -31.34 -13.72
C ALA A 941 13.58 -32.63 -14.34
N TYR A 942 12.92 -33.46 -13.53
CA TYR A 942 12.34 -34.74 -13.95
C TYR A 942 11.06 -34.57 -14.79
N ASP A 943 10.26 -33.55 -14.49
CA ASP A 943 9.03 -33.28 -15.24
C ASP A 943 9.30 -32.65 -16.61
N ARG A 944 10.54 -32.17 -16.84
CA ARG A 944 11.00 -31.59 -18.13
C ARG A 944 11.25 -32.62 -19.22
N GLU A 945 11.35 -33.91 -18.87
CA GLU A 945 11.63 -34.98 -19.83
C GLU A 945 10.40 -35.34 -20.71
N THR A 946 9.21 -34.80 -20.40
CA THR A 946 7.94 -35.11 -21.08
C THR A 946 7.31 -33.84 -21.70
N PRO A 947 7.66 -33.46 -22.95
CA PRO A 947 7.17 -32.23 -23.58
C PRO A 947 5.73 -32.31 -24.10
N ASP A 948 5.17 -33.52 -24.22
CA ASP A 948 3.84 -33.80 -24.78
C ASP A 948 2.77 -33.99 -23.69
N PHE A 949 2.68 -33.07 -22.72
CA PHE A 949 1.73 -33.18 -21.60
C PHE A 949 0.32 -32.67 -21.94
N PHE A 950 0.18 -31.67 -22.82
CA PHE A 950 -1.11 -31.11 -23.19
C PHE A 950 -1.89 -32.04 -24.12
N ARG A 951 -1.19 -32.66 -25.09
CA ARG A 951 -1.66 -33.72 -25.98
C ARG A 951 -0.56 -34.78 -26.12
N TRP A 952 -0.94 -36.05 -26.03
CA TRP A 952 -0.01 -37.19 -26.10
C TRP A 952 -0.57 -38.33 -26.95
N THR A 953 0.32 -39.15 -27.48
CA THR A 953 -0.05 -40.37 -28.22
C THR A 953 0.80 -41.55 -27.75
N VAL A 954 0.17 -42.69 -27.51
CA VAL A 954 0.85 -43.97 -27.21
C VAL A 954 0.21 -45.06 -28.06
N SER A 955 1.02 -45.97 -28.61
CA SER A 955 0.54 -47.12 -29.38
C SER A 955 0.95 -48.45 -28.74
N TYR A 956 0.08 -49.45 -28.84
CA TYR A 956 0.33 -50.81 -28.36
C TYR A 956 -0.08 -51.84 -29.40
N GLU A 957 0.76 -52.86 -29.56
CA GLU A 957 0.36 -54.12 -30.20
C GLU A 957 -0.73 -54.81 -29.36
N ALA A 958 -1.68 -55.50 -30.00
CA ALA A 958 -2.78 -56.16 -29.29
C ALA A 958 -2.31 -57.15 -28.22
N ASP A 959 -1.26 -57.92 -28.51
CA ASP A 959 -0.67 -58.87 -27.57
C ASP A 959 0.05 -58.16 -26.41
N GLY A 960 0.78 -57.08 -26.70
CA GLY A 960 1.48 -56.28 -25.70
C GLY A 960 0.51 -55.61 -24.71
N LEU A 961 -0.58 -55.06 -25.22
CA LEU A 961 -1.65 -54.47 -24.41
C LEU A 961 -2.36 -55.54 -23.55
N SER A 962 -2.60 -56.72 -24.11
CA SER A 962 -3.23 -57.85 -23.40
C SER A 962 -2.39 -58.30 -22.21
N GLU A 963 -1.07 -58.45 -22.39
CA GLU A 963 -0.16 -58.85 -21.31
C GLU A 963 0.02 -57.73 -20.27
N LEU A 964 0.06 -56.46 -20.70
CA LEU A 964 0.10 -55.30 -19.81
C LEU A 964 -1.12 -55.26 -18.88
N VAL A 965 -2.33 -55.30 -19.46
CA VAL A 965 -3.58 -55.27 -18.69
C VAL A 965 -3.64 -56.48 -17.76
N ARG A 966 -3.25 -57.67 -18.22
CA ARG A 966 -3.21 -58.88 -17.38
C ARG A 966 -2.30 -58.70 -16.16
N ARG A 967 -1.08 -58.20 -16.35
CA ARG A 967 -0.13 -58.00 -15.25
C ARG A 967 -0.59 -56.92 -14.27
N ARG A 968 -1.14 -55.81 -14.76
CA ARG A 968 -1.54 -54.66 -13.93
C ARG A 968 -2.87 -54.85 -13.20
N SER A 969 -3.82 -55.54 -13.83
CA SER A 969 -5.14 -55.85 -13.25
C SER A 969 -5.17 -57.15 -12.45
N GLY A 970 -4.28 -58.10 -12.78
CA GLY A 970 -4.34 -59.48 -12.29
C GLY A 970 -5.40 -60.34 -12.97
N ILE A 971 -6.04 -59.85 -14.05
CA ILE A 971 -7.17 -60.50 -14.72
C ILE A 971 -6.80 -60.90 -16.14
N ASP A 972 -7.13 -62.14 -16.52
CA ASP A 972 -6.87 -62.65 -17.86
C ASP A 972 -8.06 -62.43 -18.81
N PHE A 973 -7.90 -61.50 -19.75
CA PHE A 973 -8.88 -61.16 -20.78
C PHE A 973 -8.74 -61.99 -22.07
N GLY A 974 -7.69 -62.81 -22.21
CA GLY A 974 -7.25 -63.32 -23.51
C GLY A 974 -6.69 -62.19 -24.38
N THR A 975 -6.87 -62.27 -25.70
CA THR A 975 -6.49 -61.19 -26.63
C THR A 975 -7.52 -60.08 -26.56
N ILE A 976 -7.09 -58.85 -26.24
CA ILE A 976 -7.96 -57.67 -26.18
C ILE A 976 -8.41 -57.28 -27.59
N THR A 977 -9.72 -57.26 -27.81
CA THR A 977 -10.38 -56.94 -29.08
C THR A 977 -11.05 -55.57 -29.07
N ALA A 978 -11.37 -55.01 -27.91
CA ALA A 978 -11.98 -53.69 -27.82
C ALA A 978 -11.66 -52.98 -26.50
N ILE A 979 -11.46 -51.67 -26.60
CA ILE A 979 -11.41 -50.74 -25.46
C ILE A 979 -12.41 -49.63 -25.77
N GLU A 980 -13.50 -49.59 -25.01
CA GLU A 980 -14.65 -48.77 -25.33
C GLU A 980 -14.99 -47.85 -24.15
N PRO A 981 -14.90 -46.52 -24.31
CA PRO A 981 -15.36 -45.60 -23.27
C PRO A 981 -16.89 -45.71 -23.16
N LEU A 982 -17.38 -45.96 -21.94
CA LEU A 982 -18.82 -46.06 -21.66
C LEU A 982 -19.39 -44.77 -21.07
N GLN A 983 -18.57 -44.05 -20.30
CA GLN A 983 -18.96 -42.80 -19.67
C GLN A 983 -17.75 -41.88 -19.52
N ARG A 984 -17.92 -40.60 -19.86
CA ARG A 984 -16.97 -39.52 -19.63
C ARG A 984 -17.49 -38.50 -18.63
N GLY A 985 -16.56 -37.87 -17.93
CA GLY A 985 -16.79 -36.65 -17.17
C GLY A 985 -16.72 -35.40 -18.06
N GLU A 986 -16.99 -34.26 -17.46
CA GLU A 986 -17.08 -32.96 -18.14
C GLU A 986 -15.74 -32.44 -18.68
N SER A 987 -14.60 -33.02 -18.25
CA SER A 987 -13.29 -32.73 -18.85
C SER A 987 -12.90 -33.69 -19.99
N GLY A 988 -13.79 -34.61 -20.37
CA GLY A 988 -13.54 -35.68 -21.34
C GLY A 988 -12.76 -36.87 -20.78
N ARG A 989 -12.45 -36.87 -19.47
CA ARG A 989 -11.86 -38.01 -18.77
C ARG A 989 -12.84 -39.16 -18.70
N ILE A 990 -12.38 -40.36 -19.05
CA ILE A 990 -13.20 -41.57 -18.97
C ILE A 990 -13.37 -41.94 -17.50
N VAL A 991 -14.63 -42.12 -17.09
CA VAL A 991 -15.05 -42.52 -15.73
C VAL A 991 -15.44 -44.01 -15.71
N ARG A 992 -15.91 -44.56 -16.84
CA ARG A 992 -16.17 -46.00 -17.03
C ARG A 992 -15.66 -46.44 -18.39
N LEU A 993 -14.80 -47.45 -18.40
CA LEU A 993 -14.17 -48.01 -19.60
C LEU A 993 -14.46 -49.51 -19.68
N ARG A 994 -14.99 -49.99 -20.81
CA ARG A 994 -15.12 -51.43 -21.08
C ARG A 994 -13.85 -51.95 -21.74
N VAL A 995 -13.30 -53.01 -21.16
CA VAL A 995 -12.21 -53.80 -21.74
C VAL A 995 -12.78 -55.15 -22.17
N THR A 996 -12.75 -55.41 -23.47
CA THR A 996 -13.27 -56.65 -24.09
C THR A 996 -12.12 -57.45 -24.66
N GLY A 997 -11.99 -58.70 -24.22
CA GLY A 997 -11.07 -59.67 -24.81
C GLY A 997 -11.77 -60.98 -25.16
N THR A 998 -11.03 -61.91 -25.75
CA THR A 998 -11.58 -63.19 -26.23
C THR A 998 -12.13 -64.10 -25.14
N ARG A 999 -11.75 -63.89 -23.86
CA ARG A 999 -12.20 -64.71 -22.73
C ARG A 999 -13.27 -64.07 -21.86
N ARG A 1000 -13.29 -62.74 -21.77
CA ARG A 1000 -14.23 -61.98 -20.93
C ARG A 1000 -14.29 -60.51 -21.34
N SER A 1001 -15.33 -59.82 -20.87
CA SER A 1001 -15.46 -58.37 -20.94
C SER A 1001 -15.77 -57.85 -19.53
N LEU A 1002 -15.09 -56.77 -19.12
CA LEU A 1002 -15.30 -56.11 -17.82
C LEU A 1002 -15.27 -54.59 -17.98
N VAL A 1003 -15.99 -53.89 -17.11
CA VAL A 1003 -15.93 -52.44 -16.98
C VAL A 1003 -14.97 -52.08 -15.86
N VAL A 1004 -14.00 -51.21 -16.12
CA VAL A 1004 -13.15 -50.60 -15.11
C VAL A 1004 -13.52 -49.12 -14.97
N GLY A 1005 -13.69 -48.66 -13.73
CA GLY A 1005 -14.16 -47.33 -13.42
C GLY A 1005 -13.18 -46.50 -12.58
N LYS A 1006 -13.39 -45.19 -12.63
CA LYS A 1006 -12.57 -44.10 -12.08
C LYS A 1006 -11.22 -43.91 -12.75
N GLU A 1007 -10.79 -42.66 -12.75
CA GLU A 1007 -9.67 -42.14 -13.54
C GLU A 1007 -8.36 -42.89 -13.29
N LEU A 1008 -7.98 -43.08 -12.02
CA LEU A 1008 -6.68 -43.63 -11.66
C LEU A 1008 -6.57 -45.13 -11.99
N GLU A 1009 -7.61 -45.92 -11.71
CA GLU A 1009 -7.60 -47.36 -11.98
C GLU A 1009 -7.55 -47.64 -13.49
N ILE A 1010 -8.29 -46.87 -14.29
CA ILE A 1010 -8.22 -46.92 -15.76
C ILE A 1010 -6.78 -46.66 -16.24
N ARG A 1011 -6.13 -45.62 -15.73
CA ARG A 1011 -4.76 -45.27 -16.11
C ARG A 1011 -3.75 -46.33 -15.70
N ARG A 1012 -3.96 -46.99 -14.55
CA ARG A 1012 -3.09 -48.04 -14.00
C ARG A 1012 -3.10 -49.30 -14.86
N TRP A 1013 -4.25 -49.68 -15.41
CA TRP A 1013 -4.40 -50.87 -16.25
C TRP A 1013 -3.71 -50.73 -17.61
N LEU A 1014 -3.64 -49.50 -18.12
CA LEU A 1014 -3.22 -49.21 -19.50
C LEU A 1014 -1.78 -48.68 -19.64
N SER A 1015 -0.97 -48.80 -18.58
CA SER A 1015 0.45 -48.37 -18.59
C SER A 1015 1.25 -49.03 -17.46
N GLU A 1016 2.55 -49.19 -17.67
CA GLU A 1016 3.50 -49.71 -16.66
C GLU A 1016 3.55 -48.84 -15.40
N SER A 1017 3.50 -47.52 -15.57
CA SER A 1017 3.68 -46.52 -14.50
C SER A 1017 2.48 -45.60 -14.31
N HIS A 1018 1.34 -45.89 -14.95
CA HIS A 1018 0.15 -45.03 -15.15
C HIS A 1018 0.17 -44.20 -16.44
N LEU A 1019 -0.93 -44.29 -17.19
CA LEU A 1019 -1.19 -43.43 -18.34
C LEU A 1019 -1.27 -41.96 -17.88
N LYS A 1020 -0.94 -40.99 -18.72
CA LYS A 1020 -0.88 -39.57 -18.31
C LYS A 1020 -2.20 -39.05 -17.78
N SER A 1021 -3.32 -39.39 -18.40
CA SER A 1021 -4.69 -39.09 -17.95
C SER A 1021 -5.66 -40.16 -18.46
N SER A 1022 -6.91 -40.17 -17.99
CA SER A 1022 -7.99 -40.96 -18.62
C SER A 1022 -8.74 -40.19 -19.72
N ALA A 1023 -8.32 -38.97 -20.06
CA ALA A 1023 -8.90 -38.19 -21.16
C ALA A 1023 -8.24 -38.62 -22.48
N PHE A 1024 -8.67 -39.77 -23.02
CA PHE A 1024 -8.17 -40.27 -24.29
C PHE A 1024 -9.27 -40.84 -25.18
N ILE A 1025 -8.96 -40.99 -26.45
CA ILE A 1025 -9.68 -41.79 -27.45
C ILE A 1025 -8.79 -42.93 -27.93
N VAL A 1026 -9.41 -43.97 -28.48
CA VAL A 1026 -8.72 -45.15 -28.98
C VAL A 1026 -9.05 -45.33 -30.45
N ASP A 1027 -8.01 -45.41 -31.29
CA ASP A 1027 -8.08 -45.74 -32.70
C ASP A 1027 -7.38 -47.08 -32.97
N ARG A 1028 -7.66 -47.67 -34.13
CA ARG A 1028 -6.93 -48.84 -34.65
C ARG A 1028 -6.30 -48.48 -35.98
N ASP A 1029 -5.02 -48.83 -36.14
CA ASP A 1029 -4.35 -48.69 -37.44
C ASP A 1029 -4.60 -49.90 -38.36
N ALA A 1030 -4.05 -49.83 -39.57
CA ALA A 1030 -4.18 -50.88 -40.58
C ALA A 1030 -3.58 -52.23 -40.16
N ASP A 1031 -2.63 -52.22 -39.20
CA ASP A 1031 -1.98 -53.43 -38.67
C ASP A 1031 -2.72 -53.97 -37.42
N GLY A 1032 -3.81 -53.31 -37.01
CA GLY A 1032 -4.62 -53.70 -35.86
C GLY A 1032 -4.08 -53.26 -34.50
N ARG A 1033 -3.08 -52.37 -34.46
CA ARG A 1033 -2.52 -51.79 -33.23
C ARG A 1033 -3.50 -50.81 -32.62
N PHE A 1034 -3.49 -50.70 -31.30
CA PHE A 1034 -4.28 -49.70 -30.59
C PHE A 1034 -3.48 -48.41 -30.47
N ILE A 1035 -4.06 -47.29 -30.91
CA ILE A 1035 -3.48 -45.95 -30.80
C ILE A 1035 -4.34 -45.13 -29.82
N PHE A 1036 -3.71 -44.70 -28.72
CA PHE A 1036 -4.33 -43.87 -27.71
C PHE A 1036 -3.92 -42.42 -27.95
N HIS A 1037 -4.87 -41.56 -28.28
CA HIS A 1037 -4.66 -40.10 -28.31
C HIS A 1037 -5.26 -39.51 -27.05
N GLY A 1038 -4.48 -38.78 -26.26
CA GLY A 1038 -4.95 -38.26 -24.99
C GLY A 1038 -4.57 -36.82 -24.72
N ALA A 1039 -5.21 -36.25 -23.70
CA ALA A 1039 -5.13 -34.86 -23.31
C ALA A 1039 -4.82 -34.71 -21.82
N GLY A 1040 -3.93 -33.78 -21.48
CA GLY A 1040 -3.56 -33.46 -20.10
C GLY A 1040 -2.80 -34.56 -19.36
N TRP A 1041 -2.42 -34.24 -18.13
CA TRP A 1041 -1.63 -35.08 -17.23
C TRP A 1041 -2.13 -34.94 -15.79
N GLY A 1042 -2.68 -36.03 -15.27
CA GLY A 1042 -3.30 -36.13 -13.95
C GLY A 1042 -4.83 -36.05 -14.00
N HIS A 1043 -5.42 -36.02 -12.80
CA HIS A 1043 -6.88 -36.11 -12.60
C HIS A 1043 -7.67 -34.88 -13.07
N GLY A 1044 -7.04 -33.71 -13.26
CA GLY A 1044 -7.68 -32.51 -13.80
C GLY A 1044 -8.65 -31.78 -12.87
N VAL A 1045 -8.97 -32.32 -11.71
CA VAL A 1045 -9.73 -31.62 -10.66
C VAL A 1045 -8.90 -30.52 -10.00
N GLY A 1046 -9.47 -29.32 -9.86
CA GLY A 1046 -8.86 -28.18 -9.17
C GLY A 1046 -7.75 -27.50 -9.96
N LEU A 1047 -6.68 -27.07 -9.29
CA LEU A 1047 -5.65 -26.24 -9.91
C LEU A 1047 -4.82 -26.99 -10.95
N CYS A 1048 -4.70 -26.39 -12.14
CA CYS A 1048 -3.78 -26.80 -13.20
C CYS A 1048 -2.42 -26.14 -12.97
N GLN A 1049 -1.37 -26.90 -12.66
CA GLN A 1049 -0.05 -26.33 -12.34
C GLN A 1049 0.54 -25.54 -13.52
N ILE A 1050 0.45 -26.07 -14.74
CA ILE A 1050 0.96 -25.41 -15.94
C ILE A 1050 0.14 -24.17 -16.27
N GLY A 1051 -1.20 -24.25 -16.20
CA GLY A 1051 -2.06 -23.09 -16.43
C GLY A 1051 -1.79 -21.97 -15.42
N ALA A 1052 -1.68 -22.32 -14.13
CA ALA A 1052 -1.33 -21.37 -13.08
C ALA A 1052 0.05 -20.72 -13.28
N ALA A 1053 1.02 -21.47 -13.82
CA ALA A 1053 2.33 -20.93 -14.15
C ALA A 1053 2.27 -19.89 -15.27
N MET A 1054 1.50 -20.17 -16.33
CA MET A 1054 1.30 -19.22 -17.44
C MET A 1054 0.56 -17.96 -16.97
N MET A 1055 -0.52 -18.12 -16.20
CA MET A 1055 -1.23 -16.99 -15.58
C MET A 1055 -0.28 -16.13 -14.72
N ALA A 1056 0.58 -16.77 -13.94
CA ALA A 1056 1.54 -16.07 -13.10
C ALA A 1056 2.55 -15.25 -13.94
N ASN A 1057 3.04 -15.80 -15.06
CA ASN A 1057 3.95 -15.12 -15.98
C ASN A 1057 3.27 -13.97 -16.75
N GLU A 1058 1.96 -14.02 -16.95
CA GLU A 1058 1.16 -12.89 -17.44
C GLU A 1058 0.93 -11.79 -16.38
N GLY A 1059 1.52 -11.92 -15.18
CA GLY A 1059 1.39 -10.95 -14.10
C GLY A 1059 0.11 -11.09 -13.27
N ILE A 1060 -0.67 -12.15 -13.47
CA ILE A 1060 -1.90 -12.39 -12.70
C ILE A 1060 -1.54 -12.71 -11.24
N PRO A 1061 -2.12 -12.00 -10.25
CA PRO A 1061 -1.81 -12.24 -8.84
C PRO A 1061 -2.37 -13.58 -8.35
N PHE A 1062 -1.68 -14.21 -7.39
CA PHE A 1062 -2.02 -15.56 -6.89
C PHE A 1062 -3.48 -15.68 -6.42
N ARG A 1063 -4.06 -14.62 -5.85
CA ARG A 1063 -5.47 -14.61 -5.43
C ARG A 1063 -6.43 -14.82 -6.60
N ARG A 1064 -6.13 -14.23 -7.76
CA ARG A 1064 -6.92 -14.38 -8.99
C ARG A 1064 -6.72 -15.75 -9.63
N ILE A 1065 -5.49 -16.27 -9.59
CA ILE A 1065 -5.19 -17.66 -9.97
C ILE A 1065 -6.04 -18.63 -9.15
N LEU A 1066 -6.06 -18.48 -7.81
CA LEU A 1066 -6.86 -19.36 -6.95
C LEU A 1066 -8.36 -19.21 -7.19
N SER A 1067 -8.88 -18.00 -7.42
CA SER A 1067 -10.31 -17.82 -7.71
C SER A 1067 -10.75 -18.43 -9.04
N HIS A 1068 -9.84 -18.55 -10.01
CA HIS A 1068 -10.08 -19.20 -11.30
C HIS A 1068 -10.26 -20.72 -11.14
N TYR A 1069 -9.33 -21.36 -10.41
CA TYR A 1069 -9.35 -22.82 -10.22
C TYR A 1069 -10.30 -23.31 -9.11
N TYR A 1070 -10.65 -22.44 -8.16
CA TYR A 1070 -11.56 -22.76 -7.05
C TYR A 1070 -12.66 -21.69 -6.96
N PRO A 1071 -13.59 -21.65 -7.93
CA PRO A 1071 -14.61 -20.61 -8.02
C PRO A 1071 -15.49 -20.60 -6.76
N GLY A 1072 -15.78 -19.39 -6.25
CA GLY A 1072 -16.61 -19.20 -5.06
C GLY A 1072 -15.93 -19.56 -3.73
N SER A 1073 -14.63 -19.87 -3.73
CA SER A 1073 -13.84 -19.97 -2.50
C SER A 1073 -13.30 -18.62 -2.05
N GLU A 1074 -13.08 -18.48 -0.75
CA GLU A 1074 -12.46 -17.31 -0.10
C GLU A 1074 -11.08 -17.67 0.45
N ILE A 1075 -10.19 -16.69 0.50
CA ILE A 1075 -8.88 -16.84 1.15
C ILE A 1075 -8.96 -16.29 2.56
N GLU A 1076 -8.86 -17.15 3.55
CA GLU A 1076 -8.87 -16.84 4.98
C GLU A 1076 -7.49 -17.07 5.59
N ARG A 1077 -7.07 -16.28 6.59
CA ARG A 1077 -5.85 -16.56 7.37
C ARG A 1077 -6.24 -17.10 8.74
N ARG A 1078 -5.93 -18.38 9.01
CA ARG A 1078 -6.37 -19.08 10.24
C ARG A 1078 -5.38 -19.02 11.39
N TYR A 1079 -4.11 -18.72 11.13
CA TYR A 1079 -3.05 -18.56 12.14
C TYR A 1079 -1.86 -17.77 11.58
#